data_AF-A0A8K1FEA6-F1
#
_entry.id   AF-A0A8K1FEA6-F1
#
_cell.length_a   1.000
_cell.length_b   1.000
_cell.length_c   1.000
_cell.angle_alpha   90.00
_cell.angle_beta   90.00
_cell.angle_gamma   90.00
#
_symmetry.space_group_name_H-M   'P 1'
#
loop_
_entity.id
_entity.type
_entity.pdbx_description
1 polymer ?
#
loop_
_entity_poly.entity_id
_entity_poly.type
_entity_poly.pdbx_seq_one_letter_code
_entity_poly.pdbx_strand_id
1 'polypeptide(L)'
;MCDRYSFKKVYIISSEICLLGNIVYLIAVSNPGKRGMTMLAISRFLVGFDAGNRSVCRANVAAMTTSAQRLKYINLHAAVVFVGYALTPGLGSLVAHVDANIFGIQLNKFTSSGLILVGFNLATIVAMLTVFDETVGKQDGPPETPRALLASDALDDPTTLPSRIVRLGAVVFIFLNFNARGILSVFETVNIPLYLGVTGRDPGSTEAVVAASNFQFYLGVLGLGSYVGAEYFRARISDITWLHIGFGTLLMGNFVLVLAPHTLSFTHLTMAELLSIPHIRLVGITTMEQVVLERECEYRVEVSAQAPVTVKLVSGSAELFGIELAIDNEYTLRDQKAAIFTWYGATLQVTGTPEVAYTSDETPMNSYVNIHAQLQKRRELAKLKGIAGPRVLIAGPVDSGKSTLTSILLNYALRLGEKPTHVDLDVGQSSLSVPGSVAATPLDMNCLSIEDGYVLTNPLAFFYGHTNMAENAEHFRSMLQQLARAVKRRLADDNEVNASGCVINTCGWVDGLGYDLLVESIQAFEVDVVLVIGQDRLFSRLQSSLAKLPGADRFSIVKLVRSGGVVPLNSKFRSTRRQSRIRDYFYGSHALTRPIPLLSPCINEYSLDEVEFYAIKDMRVSAGMLPVGQTASEMSRLAVTKLEKTMELLHSIAAVAHPKRHDSRDALTSTSSDLSWLLTASSAGFVFVKEIREADKKIVLLVPSPGPLPSKYLLVGSIKWIE
;
A
#
# COMPACT_ATOMS: atom_id res chain seq x y z
N MET A 1 -16.03 0.55 -45.68
CA MET A 1 -17.52 0.56 -45.69
C MET A 1 -18.06 1.79 -46.41
N CYS A 2 -17.53 2.98 -46.13
CA CYS A 2 -17.94 4.22 -46.81
C CYS A 2 -17.75 4.21 -48.35
N ASP A 3 -16.80 3.41 -48.87
CA ASP A 3 -16.63 3.25 -50.32
C ASP A 3 -17.72 2.37 -50.96
N ARG A 4 -18.48 1.62 -50.15
CA ARG A 4 -19.57 0.72 -50.60
C ARG A 4 -20.97 1.19 -50.16
N TYR A 5 -21.05 2.03 -49.13
CA TYR A 5 -22.29 2.54 -48.53
C TYR A 5 -22.14 4.02 -48.19
N SER A 6 -23.23 4.80 -48.21
CA SER A 6 -23.16 6.24 -47.90
C SER A 6 -22.69 6.52 -46.46
N PHE A 7 -22.08 7.68 -46.24
CA PHE A 7 -21.62 8.11 -44.92
C PHE A 7 -22.76 8.07 -43.89
N LYS A 8 -23.97 8.52 -44.25
CA LYS A 8 -25.17 8.46 -43.40
C LYS A 8 -25.50 7.04 -42.95
N LYS A 9 -25.49 6.07 -43.86
CA LYS A 9 -25.78 4.65 -43.53
C LYS A 9 -24.75 4.07 -42.57
N VAL A 10 -23.46 4.37 -42.77
CA VAL A 10 -22.38 3.90 -41.89
C VAL A 10 -22.51 4.52 -40.49
N TYR A 11 -22.87 5.81 -40.40
CA TYR A 11 -23.12 6.50 -39.14
C TYR A 11 -24.29 5.92 -38.35
N ILE A 12 -25.41 5.66 -39.02
CA ILE A 12 -26.61 5.12 -38.36
C ILE A 12 -26.31 3.73 -37.79
N ILE A 13 -25.70 2.84 -38.60
CA ILE A 13 -25.35 1.48 -38.16
C ILE A 13 -24.38 1.52 -36.97
N SER A 14 -23.35 2.37 -37.02
CA SER A 14 -22.40 2.50 -35.91
C SER A 14 -23.07 3.03 -34.63
N SER A 15 -23.99 3.98 -34.76
CA SER A 15 -24.72 4.57 -33.64
C SER A 15 -25.74 3.58 -33.03
N GLU A 16 -26.37 2.73 -33.83
CA GLU A 16 -27.24 1.64 -33.36
C GLU A 16 -26.46 0.59 -32.56
N ILE A 17 -25.27 0.20 -33.03
CA ILE A 17 -24.37 -0.71 -32.30
C ILE A 17 -23.93 -0.09 -30.96
N CYS A 18 -23.61 1.21 -30.96
CA CYS A 18 -23.26 1.95 -29.74
C CYS A 18 -24.44 2.03 -28.75
N LEU A 19 -25.64 2.33 -29.25
CA LEU A 19 -26.88 2.37 -28.47
C LEU A 19 -27.13 1.02 -27.79
N LEU A 20 -27.01 -0.09 -28.53
CA LEU A 20 -27.11 -1.43 -27.98
C LEU A 20 -26.06 -1.69 -26.88
N GLY A 21 -24.81 -1.30 -27.12
CA GLY A 21 -23.73 -1.42 -26.15
C GLY A 21 -23.99 -0.67 -24.83
N ASN A 22 -24.57 0.53 -24.90
CA ASN A 22 -24.94 1.33 -23.73
C ASN A 22 -26.18 0.76 -23.01
N ILE A 23 -27.12 0.14 -23.71
CA ILE A 23 -28.25 -0.58 -23.08
C ILE A 23 -27.73 -1.82 -22.33
N VAL A 24 -26.82 -2.60 -22.95
CA VAL A 24 -26.19 -3.77 -22.30
C VAL A 24 -25.40 -3.37 -21.06
N TYR A 25 -24.77 -2.18 -21.06
CA TYR A 25 -24.11 -1.62 -19.88
C TYR A 25 -25.07 -1.47 -18.69
N LEU A 26 -26.24 -0.84 -18.92
CA LEU A 26 -27.23 -0.60 -17.89
C LEU A 26 -27.76 -1.92 -17.29
N ILE A 27 -27.96 -2.94 -18.13
CA ILE A 27 -28.42 -4.27 -17.69
C ILE A 27 -27.32 -5.02 -16.90
N ALA A 28 -26.05 -4.84 -17.28
CA ALA A 28 -24.93 -5.50 -16.62
C ALA A 28 -24.79 -5.06 -15.15
N VAL A 29 -25.00 -3.77 -14.85
CA VAL A 29 -24.91 -3.23 -13.50
C VAL A 29 -25.99 -3.79 -12.57
N SER A 30 -27.18 -4.10 -13.11
CA SER A 30 -28.28 -4.70 -12.35
C SER A 30 -28.11 -6.22 -12.08
N ASN A 31 -27.06 -6.87 -12.60
CA ASN A 31 -26.84 -8.32 -12.50
C ASN A 31 -25.44 -8.67 -11.96
N PRO A 32 -25.15 -8.44 -10.66
CA PRO A 32 -23.82 -8.66 -10.09
C PRO A 32 -23.35 -10.12 -10.15
N GLY A 33 -22.05 -10.34 -10.34
CA GLY A 33 -21.41 -11.66 -10.41
C GLY A 33 -20.81 -11.98 -11.79
N LYS A 34 -20.53 -13.27 -12.06
CA LYS A 34 -19.87 -13.71 -13.30
C LYS A 34 -20.63 -13.32 -14.58
N ARG A 35 -21.97 -13.31 -14.52
CA ARG A 35 -22.82 -12.90 -15.65
C ARG A 35 -22.71 -11.40 -15.95
N GLY A 36 -22.73 -10.55 -14.92
CA GLY A 36 -22.54 -9.10 -15.06
C GLY A 36 -21.18 -8.73 -15.66
N MET A 37 -20.10 -9.41 -15.26
CA MET A 37 -18.77 -9.17 -15.84
C MET A 37 -18.70 -9.50 -17.34
N THR A 38 -19.32 -10.60 -17.77
CA THR A 38 -19.40 -10.94 -19.20
C THR A 38 -20.23 -9.91 -19.97
N MET A 39 -21.37 -9.47 -19.43
CA MET A 39 -22.21 -8.44 -20.05
C MET A 39 -21.49 -7.09 -20.15
N LEU A 40 -20.70 -6.73 -19.14
CA LEU A 40 -19.87 -5.52 -19.15
C LEU A 40 -18.79 -5.59 -20.24
N ALA A 41 -18.13 -6.74 -20.40
CA ALA A 41 -17.15 -6.95 -21.47
C ALA A 41 -17.79 -6.84 -22.87
N ILE A 42 -18.98 -7.44 -23.06
CA ILE A 42 -19.75 -7.33 -24.31
C ILE A 42 -20.13 -5.87 -24.58
N SER A 43 -20.62 -5.15 -23.57
CA SER A 43 -20.93 -3.73 -23.68
C SER A 43 -19.72 -2.91 -24.14
N ARG A 44 -18.54 -3.11 -23.52
CA ARG A 44 -17.31 -2.41 -23.90
C ARG A 44 -16.86 -2.71 -25.33
N PHE A 45 -17.01 -3.96 -25.75
CA PHE A 45 -16.71 -4.35 -27.12
C PHE A 45 -17.63 -3.64 -28.14
N LEU A 46 -18.94 -3.62 -27.87
CA LEU A 46 -19.93 -2.97 -28.76
C LEU A 46 -19.75 -1.44 -28.81
N VAL A 47 -19.60 -0.78 -27.66
CA VAL A 47 -19.34 0.67 -27.59
C VAL A 47 -18.01 1.03 -28.28
N GLY A 48 -17.03 0.12 -28.29
CA GLY A 48 -15.77 0.31 -29.01
C GLY A 48 -15.91 0.57 -30.52
N PHE A 49 -16.98 0.09 -31.16
CA PHE A 49 -17.26 0.37 -32.57
C PHE A 49 -17.53 1.85 -32.84
N ASP A 50 -18.07 2.57 -31.84
CA ASP A 50 -18.38 4.00 -31.94
C ASP A 50 -17.14 4.87 -32.16
N ALA A 51 -15.95 4.41 -31.72
CA ALA A 51 -14.69 5.09 -32.01
C ALA A 51 -14.43 5.24 -33.53
N GLY A 52 -15.06 4.39 -34.35
CA GLY A 52 -15.05 4.47 -35.81
C GLY A 52 -15.75 5.70 -36.38
N ASN A 53 -16.77 6.25 -35.72
CA ASN A 53 -17.55 7.40 -36.19
C ASN A 53 -16.69 8.65 -36.43
N ARG A 54 -15.60 8.82 -35.68
CA ARG A 54 -14.65 9.93 -35.86
C ARG A 54 -13.79 9.78 -37.11
N SER A 55 -13.51 8.54 -37.51
CA SER A 55 -12.79 8.26 -38.76
C SER A 55 -13.72 8.46 -39.96
N VAL A 56 -14.99 8.07 -39.83
CA VAL A 56 -16.04 8.34 -40.82
C VAL A 56 -16.24 9.85 -40.99
N CYS A 57 -16.26 10.63 -39.90
CA CYS A 57 -16.39 12.09 -39.96
C CYS A 57 -15.23 12.75 -40.71
N ARG A 58 -14.00 12.37 -40.36
CA ARG A 58 -12.80 12.90 -41.02
C ARG A 58 -12.75 12.54 -42.49
N ALA A 59 -13.17 11.33 -42.85
CA ALA A 59 -13.31 10.90 -44.24
C ALA A 59 -14.38 11.72 -44.97
N ASN A 60 -15.52 11.99 -44.33
CA ASN A 60 -16.58 12.82 -44.91
C ASN A 60 -16.12 14.28 -45.11
N VAL A 61 -15.48 14.90 -44.11
CA VAL A 61 -14.90 16.24 -44.23
C VAL A 61 -13.84 16.29 -45.34
N ALA A 62 -12.98 15.27 -45.44
CA ALA A 62 -11.98 15.20 -46.51
C ALA A 62 -12.63 15.02 -47.90
N ALA A 63 -13.76 14.32 -47.98
CA ALA A 63 -14.53 14.15 -49.21
C ALA A 63 -15.29 15.43 -49.62
N MET A 64 -15.67 16.29 -48.66
CA MET A 64 -16.42 17.53 -48.90
C MET A 64 -15.55 18.79 -48.99
N THR A 65 -14.24 18.71 -48.69
CA THR A 65 -13.33 19.87 -48.69
C THR A 65 -12.18 19.72 -49.69
N THR A 66 -11.76 20.85 -50.25
CA THR A 66 -10.56 21.00 -51.08
C THR A 66 -9.29 20.95 -50.22
N SER A 67 -8.12 20.71 -50.82
CA SER A 67 -6.84 20.64 -50.10
C SER A 67 -6.52 21.95 -49.34
N ALA A 68 -6.91 23.11 -49.86
CA ALA A 68 -6.70 24.41 -49.21
C ALA A 68 -7.63 24.66 -48.01
N GLN A 69 -8.88 24.14 -48.04
CA GLN A 69 -9.86 24.35 -46.97
C GLN A 69 -9.82 23.25 -45.90
N ARG A 70 -9.34 22.04 -46.26
CA ARG A 70 -9.37 20.83 -45.43
C ARG A 70 -8.75 21.01 -44.05
N LEU A 71 -7.63 21.72 -43.96
CA LEU A 71 -6.92 21.92 -42.69
C LEU A 71 -7.78 22.67 -41.66
N LYS A 72 -8.56 23.69 -42.09
CA LYS A 72 -9.45 24.46 -41.21
C LYS A 72 -10.55 23.57 -40.60
N TYR A 73 -11.20 22.76 -41.42
CA TYR A 73 -12.31 21.91 -40.98
C TYR A 73 -11.83 20.68 -40.19
N ILE A 74 -10.65 20.14 -40.50
CA ILE A 74 -10.02 19.08 -39.70
C ILE A 74 -9.62 19.61 -38.31
N ASN A 75 -9.09 20.84 -38.21
CA ASN A 75 -8.77 21.47 -36.94
C ASN A 75 -10.03 21.73 -36.11
N LEU A 76 -11.11 22.23 -36.73
CA LEU A 76 -12.40 22.40 -36.07
C LEU A 76 -12.95 21.07 -35.55
N HIS A 77 -12.87 20.02 -36.36
CA HIS A 77 -13.26 18.67 -35.94
C HIS A 77 -12.43 18.18 -34.74
N ALA A 78 -11.11 18.41 -34.74
CA ALA A 78 -10.25 18.07 -33.61
C ALA A 78 -10.63 18.83 -32.33
N ALA A 79 -10.95 20.13 -32.43
CA ALA A 79 -11.41 20.94 -31.32
C ALA A 79 -12.75 20.45 -30.75
N VAL A 80 -13.73 20.12 -31.60
CA VAL A 80 -15.04 19.58 -31.17
C VAL A 80 -14.90 18.23 -30.47
N VAL A 81 -14.02 17.35 -30.96
CA VAL A 81 -13.71 16.08 -30.28
C VAL A 81 -13.13 16.32 -28.89
N PHE A 82 -12.28 17.33 -28.74
CA PHE A 82 -11.69 17.69 -27.43
C PHE A 82 -12.72 18.28 -26.47
N VAL A 83 -13.64 19.12 -26.98
CA VAL A 83 -14.81 19.59 -26.20
C VAL A 83 -15.62 18.39 -25.68
N GLY A 84 -15.87 17.37 -26.51
CA GLY A 84 -16.54 16.14 -26.09
C GLY A 84 -15.83 15.43 -24.93
N TYR A 85 -14.50 15.34 -24.98
CA TYR A 85 -13.70 14.77 -23.90
C TYR A 85 -13.74 15.56 -22.58
N ALA A 86 -13.81 16.89 -22.66
CA ALA A 86 -13.94 17.76 -21.49
C ALA A 86 -15.34 17.68 -20.86
N LEU A 87 -16.40 17.68 -21.68
CA LEU A 87 -17.79 17.75 -21.22
C LEU A 87 -18.30 16.42 -20.63
N THR A 88 -17.82 15.29 -21.13
CA THR A 88 -18.36 13.96 -20.79
C THR A 88 -18.22 13.62 -19.29
N PRO A 89 -17.07 13.85 -18.63
CA PRO A 89 -16.96 13.70 -17.17
C PRO A 89 -17.89 14.65 -16.39
N GLY A 90 -18.00 15.91 -16.83
CA GLY A 90 -18.86 16.91 -16.18
C GLY A 90 -20.35 16.57 -16.22
N LEU A 91 -20.82 15.93 -17.30
CA LEU A 91 -22.21 15.47 -17.39
C LEU A 91 -22.54 14.36 -16.39
N GLY A 92 -21.59 13.46 -16.09
CA GLY A 92 -21.76 12.41 -15.08
C GLY A 92 -21.90 12.97 -13.66
N SER A 93 -21.23 14.09 -13.38
CA SER A 93 -21.30 14.84 -12.12
C SER A 93 -22.69 15.43 -11.86
N LEU A 94 -23.32 16.03 -12.90
CA LEU A 94 -24.64 16.67 -12.79
C LEU A 94 -25.77 15.73 -12.38
N VAL A 95 -25.63 14.43 -12.68
CA VAL A 95 -26.64 13.40 -12.39
C VAL A 95 -26.20 12.39 -11.32
N ALA A 96 -25.05 12.60 -10.69
CA ALA A 96 -24.47 11.68 -9.71
C ALA A 96 -25.29 11.57 -8.41
N HIS A 97 -26.09 12.60 -8.09
CA HIS A 97 -26.95 12.65 -6.91
C HIS A 97 -28.39 12.16 -7.17
N VAL A 98 -28.72 11.75 -8.39
CA VAL A 98 -30.05 11.23 -8.71
C VAL A 98 -30.11 9.75 -8.32
N ASP A 99 -30.94 9.42 -7.33
CA ASP A 99 -31.32 8.05 -7.00
C ASP A 99 -32.80 7.84 -7.34
N ALA A 100 -33.05 7.29 -8.53
CA ALA A 100 -34.40 7.11 -9.06
C ALA A 100 -34.49 5.81 -9.87
N ASN A 101 -35.60 5.08 -9.74
CA ASN A 101 -35.81 3.87 -10.51
C ASN A 101 -36.77 4.16 -11.68
N ILE A 102 -36.27 4.12 -12.92
CA ILE A 102 -37.06 4.36 -14.13
C ILE A 102 -37.05 3.07 -14.96
N PHE A 103 -38.24 2.51 -15.22
CA PHE A 103 -38.43 1.26 -15.99
C PHE A 103 -37.60 0.06 -15.48
N GLY A 104 -37.39 -0.06 -14.16
CA GLY A 104 -36.63 -1.16 -13.55
C GLY A 104 -35.11 -1.01 -13.62
N ILE A 105 -34.61 0.15 -14.09
CA ILE A 105 -33.20 0.53 -14.05
C ILE A 105 -33.01 1.54 -12.92
N GLN A 106 -32.18 1.16 -11.93
CA GLN A 106 -31.81 2.06 -10.84
C GLN A 106 -30.81 3.08 -11.36
N LEU A 107 -31.18 4.36 -11.40
CA LEU A 107 -30.29 5.48 -11.63
C LEU A 107 -29.51 5.74 -10.35
N ASN A 108 -28.19 5.62 -10.44
CA ASN A 108 -27.26 5.90 -9.38
C ASN A 108 -25.93 6.34 -10.00
N LYS A 109 -24.94 6.64 -9.17
CA LYS A 109 -23.59 7.08 -9.61
C LYS A 109 -22.90 6.19 -10.66
N PHE A 110 -23.32 4.93 -10.85
CA PHE A 110 -22.73 4.01 -11.83
C PHE A 110 -23.54 3.88 -13.13
N THR A 111 -24.84 4.13 -13.11
CA THR A 111 -25.75 3.92 -14.26
C THR A 111 -26.17 5.23 -14.94
N SER A 112 -26.17 6.36 -14.23
CA SER A 112 -26.68 7.64 -14.74
C SER A 112 -25.93 8.15 -15.98
N SER A 113 -24.60 7.98 -16.05
CA SER A 113 -23.80 8.35 -17.22
C SER A 113 -24.12 7.49 -18.46
N GLY A 114 -24.38 6.19 -18.25
CA GLY A 114 -24.80 5.27 -19.31
C GLY A 114 -26.14 5.68 -19.93
N LEU A 115 -27.09 6.15 -19.13
CA LEU A 115 -28.40 6.61 -19.63
C LEU A 115 -28.29 7.91 -20.44
N ILE A 116 -27.45 8.86 -20.02
CA ILE A 116 -27.18 10.08 -20.81
C ILE A 116 -26.64 9.72 -22.20
N LEU A 117 -25.71 8.76 -22.26
CA LEU A 117 -25.15 8.30 -23.53
C LEU A 117 -26.18 7.59 -24.42
N VAL A 118 -27.14 6.86 -23.85
CA VAL A 118 -28.30 6.33 -24.58
C VAL A 118 -29.10 7.47 -25.21
N GLY A 119 -29.40 8.52 -24.44
CA GLY A 119 -30.12 9.70 -24.92
C GLY A 119 -29.39 10.43 -26.06
N PHE A 120 -28.08 10.66 -25.93
CA PHE A 120 -27.28 11.30 -26.98
C PHE A 120 -27.14 10.45 -28.24
N ASN A 121 -27.00 9.12 -28.11
CA ASN A 121 -26.99 8.24 -29.27
C ASN A 121 -28.33 8.30 -30.03
N LEU A 122 -29.46 8.30 -29.31
CA LEU A 122 -30.78 8.43 -29.92
C LEU A 122 -30.95 9.79 -30.62
N ALA A 123 -30.54 10.88 -29.96
CA ALA A 123 -30.57 12.21 -30.55
C ALA A 123 -29.67 12.31 -31.81
N THR A 124 -28.51 11.64 -31.79
CA THR A 124 -27.59 11.58 -32.94
C THR A 124 -28.21 10.82 -34.11
N ILE A 125 -28.86 9.68 -33.86
CA ILE A 125 -29.57 8.92 -34.89
C ILE A 125 -30.69 9.77 -35.51
N VAL A 126 -31.49 10.45 -34.68
CA VAL A 126 -32.53 11.36 -35.14
C VAL A 126 -31.95 12.49 -35.98
N ALA A 127 -30.87 13.15 -35.52
CA ALA A 127 -30.20 14.20 -36.27
C ALA A 127 -29.62 13.72 -37.60
N MET A 128 -29.06 12.51 -37.66
CA MET A 128 -28.59 11.91 -38.92
C MET A 128 -29.75 11.61 -39.87
N LEU A 129 -30.94 11.29 -39.36
CA LEU A 129 -32.11 11.04 -40.18
C LEU A 129 -32.74 12.34 -40.71
N THR A 130 -32.82 13.38 -39.88
CA THR A 130 -33.57 14.62 -40.17
C THR A 130 -32.75 15.79 -40.67
N VAL A 131 -31.48 15.92 -40.24
CA VAL A 131 -30.62 17.08 -40.51
C VAL A 131 -29.51 16.77 -41.52
N PHE A 132 -29.01 15.52 -41.56
CA PHE A 132 -27.90 15.18 -42.44
C PHE A 132 -28.33 15.06 -43.91
N ASP A 133 -27.80 15.97 -44.73
CA ASP A 133 -27.99 16.04 -46.17
C ASP A 133 -26.82 15.37 -46.92
N GLU A 134 -27.13 14.35 -47.72
CA GLU A 134 -26.14 13.61 -48.52
C GLU A 134 -25.78 14.32 -49.83
N THR A 135 -26.51 15.38 -50.21
CA THR A 135 -26.34 16.07 -51.49
C THR A 135 -25.22 17.11 -51.47
N VAL A 136 -24.77 17.53 -50.28
CA VAL A 136 -23.71 18.53 -50.12
C VAL A 136 -22.34 17.92 -50.46
N GLY A 137 -21.63 18.54 -51.40
CA GLY A 137 -20.33 18.10 -51.90
C GLY A 137 -19.27 19.21 -51.92
N LYS A 138 -18.13 18.93 -52.58
CA LYS A 138 -16.99 19.87 -52.65
C LYS A 138 -17.31 21.20 -53.33
N GLN A 139 -18.33 21.23 -54.20
CA GLN A 139 -18.67 22.38 -55.02
C GLN A 139 -19.59 23.39 -54.29
N ASP A 140 -20.15 22.99 -53.15
CA ASP A 140 -21.07 23.82 -52.36
C ASP A 140 -20.32 24.66 -51.30
N GLY A 141 -18.98 24.60 -51.29
CA GLY A 141 -18.11 25.35 -50.38
C GLY A 141 -17.89 26.81 -50.80
N PRO A 142 -17.46 27.68 -49.88
CA PRO A 142 -17.17 29.09 -50.19
C PRO A 142 -16.03 29.23 -51.22
N PRO A 143 -16.07 30.23 -52.12
CA PRO A 143 -15.08 30.39 -53.19
C PRO A 143 -13.67 30.65 -52.65
N GLU A 144 -12.68 29.97 -53.21
CA GLU A 144 -11.27 30.09 -52.80
C GLU A 144 -10.60 31.36 -53.34
N THR A 145 -9.62 31.89 -52.60
CA THR A 145 -8.82 33.04 -53.06
C THR A 145 -7.81 32.60 -54.14
N PRO A 146 -7.46 33.45 -55.13
CA PRO A 146 -6.58 33.08 -56.26
C PRO A 146 -5.21 32.53 -55.87
N ARG A 147 -4.69 32.92 -54.69
CA ARG A 147 -3.42 32.46 -54.12
C ARG A 147 -3.48 31.00 -53.61
N ALA A 148 -4.67 30.50 -53.27
CA ALA A 148 -4.88 29.13 -52.79
C ALA A 148 -4.94 28.13 -53.96
N LEU A 149 -5.49 28.53 -55.10
CA LEU A 149 -5.56 27.72 -56.33
C LEU A 149 -4.16 27.38 -56.89
N LEU A 150 -3.22 28.33 -56.83
CA LEU A 150 -1.82 28.12 -57.26
C LEU A 150 -1.02 27.21 -56.31
N ALA A 151 -1.46 27.05 -55.06
CA ALA A 151 -0.79 26.22 -54.06
C ALA A 151 -1.36 24.79 -54.01
N SER A 152 -2.62 24.56 -54.43
CA SER A 152 -3.20 23.21 -54.47
C SER A 152 -2.62 22.34 -55.59
N ASP A 153 -2.33 22.94 -56.76
CA ASP A 153 -1.80 22.20 -57.92
C ASP A 153 -0.39 21.61 -57.69
N ALA A 154 0.39 22.15 -56.74
CA ALA A 154 1.74 21.67 -56.45
C ALA A 154 1.80 20.44 -55.53
N LEU A 155 0.70 20.08 -54.85
CA LEU A 155 0.64 19.01 -53.85
C LEU A 155 -0.31 17.86 -54.21
N ASP A 156 -1.09 17.99 -55.29
CA ASP A 156 -2.12 17.03 -55.70
C ASP A 156 -1.64 15.98 -56.73
N ASP A 157 -0.33 15.84 -57.03
CA ASP A 157 0.20 14.71 -57.81
C ASP A 157 0.29 13.44 -56.94
N PRO A 158 -0.62 12.45 -57.09
CA PRO A 158 -0.70 11.29 -56.21
C PRO A 158 0.34 10.22 -56.57
N THR A 159 1.14 10.40 -57.63
CA THR A 159 1.91 9.31 -58.25
C THR A 159 3.35 9.15 -57.75
N THR A 160 3.82 9.99 -56.82
CA THR A 160 5.27 10.08 -56.54
C THR A 160 5.71 9.86 -55.10
N LEU A 161 4.84 9.41 -54.19
CA LEU A 161 5.27 9.06 -52.83
C LEU A 161 5.77 7.61 -52.77
N PRO A 162 7.09 7.37 -52.56
CA PRO A 162 7.63 6.03 -52.46
C PRO A 162 6.93 5.27 -51.33
N SER A 163 6.57 4.00 -51.56
CA SER A 163 5.89 3.15 -50.57
C SER A 163 6.63 3.03 -49.23
N ARG A 164 7.93 3.33 -49.22
CA ARG A 164 8.76 3.43 -48.02
C ARG A 164 8.40 4.66 -47.16
N ILE A 165 8.15 5.81 -47.78
CA ILE A 165 7.73 7.05 -47.09
C ILE A 165 6.32 6.90 -46.53
N VAL A 166 5.40 6.29 -47.29
CA VAL A 166 4.04 6.01 -46.82
C VAL A 166 4.05 5.04 -45.62
N ARG A 167 4.84 3.96 -45.69
CA ARG A 167 5.01 3.03 -44.55
C ARG A 167 5.69 3.68 -43.36
N LEU A 168 6.71 4.50 -43.57
CA LEU A 168 7.38 5.24 -42.50
C LEU A 168 6.42 6.25 -41.85
N GLY A 169 5.65 6.99 -42.65
CA GLY A 169 4.60 7.88 -42.17
C GLY A 169 3.51 7.14 -41.39
N ALA A 170 3.11 5.94 -41.82
CA ALA A 170 2.19 5.09 -41.08
C ALA A 170 2.78 4.60 -39.75
N VAL A 171 4.05 4.18 -39.71
CA VAL A 171 4.74 3.78 -38.48
C VAL A 171 4.87 4.96 -37.51
N VAL A 172 5.27 6.14 -38.00
CA VAL A 172 5.31 7.37 -37.20
C VAL A 172 3.90 7.70 -36.70
N PHE A 173 2.88 7.68 -37.54
CA PHE A 173 1.50 7.93 -37.13
C PHE A 173 1.01 6.94 -36.08
N ILE A 174 1.33 5.65 -36.20
CA ILE A 174 1.00 4.63 -35.19
C ILE A 174 1.70 4.95 -33.87
N PHE A 175 2.99 5.24 -33.90
CA PHE A 175 3.77 5.58 -32.72
C PHE A 175 3.26 6.87 -32.05
N LEU A 176 2.94 7.89 -32.84
CA LEU A 176 2.34 9.14 -32.36
C LEU A 176 0.96 8.91 -31.76
N ASN A 177 0.13 8.04 -32.37
CA ASN A 177 -1.17 7.70 -31.78
C ASN A 177 -1.02 6.87 -30.50
N PHE A 178 -0.03 5.99 -30.41
CA PHE A 178 0.22 5.22 -29.19
C PHE A 178 0.65 6.12 -28.04
N ASN A 179 1.60 7.03 -28.27
CA ASN A 179 2.07 7.98 -27.25
C ASN A 179 0.99 9.02 -26.91
N ALA A 180 0.33 9.62 -27.90
CA ALA A 180 -0.67 10.66 -27.66
C ALA A 180 -1.99 10.10 -27.07
N ARG A 181 -2.43 8.91 -27.47
CA ARG A 181 -3.62 8.27 -26.86
C ARG A 181 -3.31 7.60 -25.52
N GLY A 182 -2.07 7.20 -25.28
CA GLY A 182 -1.61 6.76 -23.96
C GLY A 182 -1.86 7.82 -22.89
N ILE A 183 -1.69 9.11 -23.22
CA ILE A 183 -2.00 10.24 -22.34
C ILE A 183 -3.49 10.28 -22.00
N LEU A 184 -4.38 10.06 -22.96
CA LEU A 184 -5.82 10.01 -22.71
C LEU A 184 -6.19 8.83 -21.79
N SER A 185 -5.53 7.69 -21.97
CA SER A 185 -5.69 6.54 -21.07
C SER A 185 -5.22 6.85 -19.66
N VAL A 186 -4.09 7.55 -19.49
CA VAL A 186 -3.61 8.04 -18.17
C VAL A 186 -4.59 9.06 -17.58
N PHE A 187 -5.10 9.98 -18.40
CA PHE A 187 -6.09 10.98 -18.01
C PHE A 187 -7.41 10.36 -17.52
N GLU A 188 -7.86 9.27 -18.13
CA GLU A 188 -9.10 8.60 -17.77
C GLU A 188 -8.92 7.57 -16.64
N THR A 189 -7.80 6.83 -16.62
CA THR A 189 -7.60 5.68 -15.72
C THR A 189 -6.74 5.96 -14.50
N VAL A 190 -5.82 6.93 -14.58
CA VAL A 190 -4.86 7.24 -13.51
C VAL A 190 -5.25 8.51 -12.78
N ASN A 191 -5.73 9.55 -13.47
CA ASN A 191 -6.01 10.85 -12.82
C ASN A 191 -7.16 10.80 -11.81
N ILE A 192 -8.22 9.99 -12.01
CA ILE A 192 -9.28 9.87 -11.00
C ILE A 192 -8.75 9.17 -9.73
N PRO A 193 -8.13 7.98 -9.79
CA PRO A 193 -7.51 7.37 -8.62
C PRO A 193 -6.44 8.25 -7.96
N LEU A 194 -5.65 8.97 -8.77
CA LEU A 194 -4.63 9.89 -8.28
C LEU A 194 -5.28 11.10 -7.58
N TYR A 195 -6.33 11.69 -8.15
CA TYR A 195 -7.08 12.78 -7.54
C TYR A 195 -7.71 12.34 -6.21
N LEU A 196 -8.34 11.17 -6.18
CA LEU A 196 -8.92 10.61 -4.96
C LEU A 196 -7.84 10.31 -3.91
N GLY A 197 -6.68 9.79 -4.34
CA GLY A 197 -5.53 9.53 -3.49
C GLY A 197 -4.87 10.80 -2.93
N VAL A 198 -4.79 11.87 -3.72
CA VAL A 198 -4.20 13.16 -3.31
C VAL A 198 -5.17 13.97 -2.44
N THR A 199 -6.47 13.88 -2.71
CA THR A 199 -7.50 14.62 -1.95
C THR A 199 -8.02 13.85 -0.74
N GLY A 200 -7.58 12.61 -0.54
CA GLY A 200 -8.00 11.75 0.58
C GLY A 200 -9.50 11.42 0.57
N ARG A 201 -10.19 11.61 -0.55
CA ARG A 201 -11.64 11.40 -0.64
C ARG A 201 -11.97 9.94 -0.89
N ASP A 202 -12.93 9.40 -0.14
CA ASP A 202 -13.40 8.01 -0.29
C ASP A 202 -13.99 7.78 -1.70
N PRO A 203 -13.47 6.82 -2.49
CA PRO A 203 -14.06 6.43 -3.78
C PRO A 203 -15.52 5.97 -3.67
N GLY A 204 -15.95 5.57 -2.47
CA GLY A 204 -17.32 5.20 -2.14
C GLY A 204 -18.30 6.38 -2.06
N SER A 205 -17.85 7.62 -1.84
CA SER A 205 -18.75 8.76 -1.67
C SER A 205 -19.16 9.38 -3.00
N THR A 206 -20.43 9.78 -3.11
CA THR A 206 -20.96 10.53 -4.27
C THR A 206 -20.24 11.87 -4.44
N GLU A 207 -19.88 12.54 -3.35
CA GLU A 207 -19.13 13.80 -3.35
C GLU A 207 -17.70 13.67 -3.89
N ALA A 208 -17.04 12.55 -3.65
CA ALA A 208 -15.72 12.26 -4.18
C ALA A 208 -15.77 12.04 -5.69
N VAL A 209 -16.77 11.27 -6.16
CA VAL A 209 -17.01 11.00 -7.58
C VAL A 209 -17.35 12.29 -8.34
N VAL A 210 -18.21 13.14 -7.76
CA VAL A 210 -18.57 14.47 -8.30
C VAL A 210 -17.34 15.37 -8.40
N ALA A 211 -16.53 15.44 -7.33
CA ALA A 211 -15.36 16.30 -7.33
C ALA A 211 -14.25 15.82 -8.28
N ALA A 212 -14.03 14.50 -8.39
CA ALA A 212 -13.10 13.92 -9.36
C ALA A 212 -13.57 14.15 -10.81
N SER A 213 -14.88 14.07 -11.05
CA SER A 213 -15.48 14.34 -12.36
C SER A 213 -15.38 15.82 -12.74
N ASN A 214 -15.60 16.74 -11.78
CA ASN A 214 -15.41 18.18 -11.97
C ASN A 214 -13.92 18.52 -12.21
N PHE A 215 -13.01 17.84 -11.52
CA PHE A 215 -11.57 17.98 -11.75
C PHE A 215 -11.18 17.62 -13.19
N GLN A 216 -11.65 16.48 -13.71
CA GLN A 216 -11.43 16.13 -15.12
C GLN A 216 -12.07 17.12 -16.09
N PHE A 217 -13.27 17.63 -15.78
CA PHE A 217 -13.92 18.66 -16.57
C PHE A 217 -13.07 19.95 -16.65
N TYR A 218 -12.55 20.45 -15.53
CA TYR A 218 -11.71 21.65 -15.51
C TYR A 218 -10.40 21.46 -16.28
N LEU A 219 -9.74 20.30 -16.15
CA LEU A 219 -8.57 19.97 -16.97
C LEU A 219 -8.90 19.93 -18.47
N GLY A 220 -10.05 19.35 -18.81
CA GLY A 220 -10.54 19.33 -20.19
C GLY A 220 -10.81 20.73 -20.74
N VAL A 221 -11.36 21.64 -19.94
CA VAL A 221 -11.55 23.04 -20.35
C VAL A 221 -10.21 23.76 -20.51
N LEU A 222 -9.23 23.50 -19.63
CA LEU A 222 -7.88 24.06 -19.73
C LEU A 222 -7.16 23.62 -21.01
N GLY A 223 -7.26 22.34 -21.38
CA GLY A 223 -6.69 21.83 -22.64
C GLY A 223 -7.31 22.48 -23.88
N LEU A 224 -8.56 22.95 -23.83
CA LEU A 224 -9.20 23.68 -24.93
C LEU A 224 -8.48 25.01 -25.20
N GLY A 225 -7.90 25.62 -24.16
CA GLY A 225 -7.06 26.80 -24.26
C GLY A 225 -5.82 26.59 -25.16
N SER A 226 -5.23 25.40 -25.15
CA SER A 226 -4.09 25.09 -26.04
C SER A 226 -4.49 25.03 -27.52
N TYR A 227 -5.72 24.62 -27.84
CA TYR A 227 -6.23 24.63 -29.22
C TYR A 227 -6.51 26.05 -29.71
N VAL A 228 -7.04 26.91 -28.83
CA VAL A 228 -7.22 28.34 -29.13
C VAL A 228 -5.87 29.03 -29.33
N GLY A 229 -4.89 28.72 -28.48
CA GLY A 229 -3.51 29.21 -28.63
C GLY A 229 -2.85 28.72 -29.93
N ALA A 230 -3.04 27.45 -30.28
CA ALA A 230 -2.52 26.89 -31.53
C ALA A 230 -3.08 27.62 -32.76
N GLU A 231 -4.38 27.92 -32.79
CA GLU A 231 -4.98 28.68 -33.91
C GLU A 231 -4.51 30.14 -33.92
N TYR A 232 -4.32 30.78 -32.75
CA TYR A 232 -3.82 32.15 -32.65
C TYR A 232 -2.39 32.33 -33.19
N PHE A 233 -1.50 31.36 -32.91
CA PHE A 233 -0.10 31.41 -33.36
C PHE A 233 0.16 30.65 -34.66
N ARG A 234 -0.87 30.07 -35.31
CA ARG A 234 -0.78 29.30 -36.55
C ARG A 234 -0.11 30.05 -37.70
N ALA A 235 -0.27 31.36 -37.77
CA ALA A 235 0.34 32.19 -38.81
C ALA A 235 1.79 32.65 -38.49
N ARG A 236 2.30 32.36 -37.29
CA ARG A 236 3.58 32.88 -36.78
C ARG A 236 4.63 31.80 -36.50
N ILE A 237 4.23 30.53 -36.46
CA ILE A 237 5.10 29.40 -36.07
C ILE A 237 4.94 28.29 -37.12
N SER A 238 6.04 27.69 -37.55
CA SER A 238 6.01 26.59 -38.52
C SER A 238 5.45 25.30 -37.92
N ASP A 239 4.81 24.45 -38.72
CA ASP A 239 4.19 23.19 -38.27
C ASP A 239 5.19 22.25 -37.58
N ILE A 240 6.45 22.23 -38.05
CA ILE A 240 7.54 21.44 -37.46
C ILE A 240 7.93 22.00 -36.08
N THR A 241 8.01 23.32 -35.95
CA THR A 241 8.29 23.97 -34.65
C THR A 241 7.17 23.70 -33.64
N TRP A 242 5.91 23.71 -34.09
CA TRP A 242 4.77 23.33 -33.26
C TRP A 242 4.83 21.90 -32.77
N LEU A 243 5.23 20.97 -33.64
CA LEU A 243 5.42 19.58 -33.28
C LEU A 243 6.53 19.40 -32.24
N HIS A 244 7.65 20.11 -32.39
CA HIS A 244 8.75 20.10 -31.41
C HIS A 244 8.34 20.72 -30.07
N ILE A 245 7.59 21.82 -30.07
CA ILE A 245 7.03 22.42 -28.84
C ILE A 245 6.13 21.40 -28.14
N GLY A 246 5.25 20.72 -28.88
CA GLY A 246 4.38 19.67 -28.32
C GLY A 246 5.14 18.49 -27.71
N PHE A 247 6.20 18.00 -28.36
CA PHE A 247 7.04 16.94 -27.75
C PHE A 247 7.86 17.44 -26.57
N GLY A 248 8.34 18.69 -26.62
CA GLY A 248 9.08 19.31 -25.54
C GLY A 248 8.23 19.46 -24.29
N THR A 249 7.00 19.96 -24.42
CA THR A 249 6.05 20.08 -23.30
C THR A 249 5.62 18.71 -22.78
N LEU A 250 5.41 17.72 -23.65
CA LEU A 250 5.09 16.36 -23.25
C LEU A 250 6.23 15.69 -22.47
N LEU A 251 7.47 15.83 -22.94
CA LEU A 251 8.65 15.27 -22.29
C LEU A 251 8.89 15.94 -20.93
N MET A 252 8.73 17.26 -20.87
CA MET A 252 8.82 18.03 -19.63
C MET A 252 7.73 17.60 -18.62
N GLY A 253 6.48 17.47 -19.06
CA GLY A 253 5.38 17.01 -18.20
C GLY A 253 5.60 15.61 -17.65
N ASN A 254 6.05 14.67 -18.50
CA ASN A 254 6.38 13.31 -18.06
C ASN A 254 7.60 13.28 -17.12
N PHE A 255 8.60 14.10 -17.37
CA PHE A 255 9.78 14.22 -16.50
C PHE A 255 9.40 14.76 -15.12
N VAL A 256 8.52 15.76 -15.08
CA VAL A 256 7.96 16.28 -13.83
C VAL A 256 7.12 15.22 -13.12
N LEU A 257 6.29 14.44 -13.82
CA LEU A 257 5.54 13.33 -13.20
C LEU A 257 6.44 12.23 -12.63
N VAL A 258 7.59 11.96 -13.24
CA VAL A 258 8.54 10.91 -12.80
C VAL A 258 9.43 11.39 -11.65
N LEU A 259 9.85 12.66 -11.66
CA LEU A 259 10.72 13.24 -10.64
C LEU A 259 9.95 13.90 -9.49
N ALA A 260 8.65 14.08 -9.65
CA ALA A 260 7.76 14.56 -8.60
C ALA A 260 7.87 13.67 -7.35
N PRO A 261 8.27 14.21 -6.19
CA PRO A 261 8.25 13.45 -4.95
C PRO A 261 6.82 13.04 -4.58
N HIS A 262 6.68 11.91 -3.89
CA HIS A 262 5.38 11.32 -3.48
C HIS A 262 4.52 12.18 -2.52
N THR A 263 4.90 13.44 -2.27
CA THR A 263 4.31 14.38 -1.30
C THR A 263 3.79 15.66 -1.95
N LEU A 264 3.44 15.64 -3.25
CA LEU A 264 2.88 16.83 -3.89
C LEU A 264 1.49 17.13 -3.32
N SER A 265 1.33 18.28 -2.65
CA SER A 265 0.01 18.82 -2.30
C SER A 265 -0.82 19.10 -3.56
N PHE A 266 -2.14 19.22 -3.42
CA PHE A 266 -3.07 19.60 -4.50
C PHE A 266 -2.59 20.83 -5.31
N THR A 267 -1.95 21.79 -4.63
CA THR A 267 -1.31 22.97 -5.21
C THR A 267 -0.05 22.69 -6.02
N HIS A 268 0.69 21.60 -5.78
CA HIS A 268 1.89 21.24 -6.53
C HIS A 268 1.62 20.39 -7.77
N LEU A 269 0.55 19.56 -7.77
CA LEU A 269 0.08 18.88 -8.98
C LEU A 269 -0.51 19.90 -9.97
N THR A 270 -1.22 20.91 -9.46
CA THR A 270 -1.64 22.07 -10.25
C THR A 270 -0.47 22.99 -10.59
N MET A 271 0.50 23.28 -9.68
CA MET A 271 1.68 24.11 -9.97
C MET A 271 2.68 23.49 -10.95
N ALA A 272 2.80 22.17 -11.03
CA ALA A 272 3.64 21.49 -12.03
C ALA A 272 3.20 21.81 -13.47
N GLU A 273 1.89 22.00 -13.70
CA GLU A 273 1.35 22.52 -14.96
C GLU A 273 1.22 24.06 -14.95
N LEU A 274 1.10 24.71 -13.79
CA LEU A 274 0.96 26.17 -13.66
C LEU A 274 2.29 26.96 -13.74
N LEU A 275 3.47 26.32 -13.62
CA LEU A 275 4.79 26.98 -13.62
C LEU A 275 5.28 27.48 -15.00
N SER A 276 4.32 27.81 -15.86
CA SER A 276 4.38 29.06 -16.65
C SER A 276 4.10 30.28 -15.72
N ILE A 277 5.00 30.51 -14.74
CA ILE A 277 5.35 31.71 -13.90
C ILE A 277 4.24 32.73 -13.45
N PRO A 278 4.43 33.50 -12.34
CA PRO A 278 4.41 33.17 -10.90
C PRO A 278 3.38 33.98 -10.07
N HIS A 279 3.02 33.52 -8.85
CA HIS A 279 3.02 34.39 -7.67
C HIS A 279 3.06 33.61 -6.34
N ILE A 280 3.78 34.21 -5.40
CA ILE A 280 4.20 33.78 -4.07
C ILE A 280 3.03 33.67 -3.08
N ARG A 281 3.02 32.64 -2.22
CA ARG A 281 2.44 32.67 -0.86
C ARG A 281 3.38 31.89 0.09
N LEU A 282 4.17 32.60 0.89
CA LEU A 282 3.90 33.01 2.29
C LEU A 282 4.01 31.85 3.29
N VAL A 283 5.18 31.81 3.94
CA VAL A 283 5.47 31.47 5.34
C VAL A 283 4.37 30.68 6.08
N GLY A 284 4.70 29.43 6.41
CA GLY A 284 3.86 28.54 7.19
C GLY A 284 3.53 29.10 8.57
N ILE A 285 2.24 29.28 8.83
CA ILE A 285 1.68 29.38 10.17
C ILE A 285 1.40 27.95 10.61
N THR A 286 2.09 27.48 11.64
CA THR A 286 1.78 26.23 12.30
C THR A 286 0.36 26.34 12.87
N THR A 287 -0.59 25.59 12.31
CA THR A 287 -1.97 25.58 12.80
C THR A 287 -2.04 24.81 14.11
N MET A 288 -2.47 25.48 15.17
CA MET A 288 -2.88 24.88 16.43
C MET A 288 -4.39 24.70 16.40
N GLU A 289 -4.86 23.48 16.61
CA GLU A 289 -6.26 23.10 16.65
C GLU A 289 -6.61 22.52 18.03
N GLN A 290 -7.81 22.84 18.52
CA GLN A 290 -8.34 22.25 19.75
C GLN A 290 -9.38 21.21 19.38
N VAL A 291 -9.16 19.96 19.79
CA VAL A 291 -10.04 18.83 19.52
C VAL A 291 -10.72 18.42 20.82
N VAL A 292 -12.04 18.54 20.88
CA VAL A 292 -12.84 18.08 22.01
C VAL A 292 -13.35 16.67 21.71
N LEU A 293 -13.02 15.73 22.58
CA LEU A 293 -13.49 14.35 22.52
C LEU A 293 -14.58 14.13 23.56
N GLU A 294 -15.73 13.70 23.10
CA GLU A 294 -16.81 13.21 23.96
C GLU A 294 -16.43 11.86 24.58
N ARG A 295 -17.22 11.44 25.58
CA ARG A 295 -17.05 10.14 26.23
C ARG A 295 -17.14 9.00 25.21
N GLU A 296 -16.22 8.04 25.33
CA GLU A 296 -16.12 6.83 24.49
C GLU A 296 -15.81 7.11 23.00
N CYS A 297 -15.25 8.29 22.71
CA CYS A 297 -14.75 8.65 21.38
C CYS A 297 -13.23 8.58 21.28
N GLU A 298 -12.72 8.48 20.06
CA GLU A 298 -11.29 8.60 19.74
C GLU A 298 -11.01 9.64 18.65
N TYR A 299 -9.87 10.33 18.78
CA TYR A 299 -9.26 11.12 17.73
C TYR A 299 -8.32 10.23 16.92
N ARG A 300 -8.65 9.99 15.65
CA ARG A 300 -7.83 9.22 14.71
C ARG A 300 -6.97 10.19 13.90
N VAL A 301 -5.67 9.94 13.88
CA VAL A 301 -4.70 10.80 13.22
C VAL A 301 -3.66 10.00 12.46
N GLU A 302 -3.43 10.42 11.23
CA GLU A 302 -2.43 9.85 10.34
C GLU A 302 -1.26 10.82 10.19
N VAL A 303 -0.09 10.41 10.67
CA VAL A 303 1.09 11.26 10.74
C VAL A 303 2.19 10.73 9.83
N SER A 304 2.73 11.60 8.98
CA SER A 304 3.83 11.27 8.08
C SER A 304 5.18 11.43 8.78
N ALA A 305 6.24 10.90 8.17
CA ALA A 305 7.60 11.11 8.68
C ALA A 305 8.07 12.57 8.54
N GLN A 306 7.59 13.30 7.53
CA GLN A 306 8.05 14.68 7.25
C GLN A 306 7.24 15.75 8.01
N ALA A 307 6.02 15.45 8.41
CA ALA A 307 5.12 16.38 9.10
C ALA A 307 4.71 15.79 10.47
N PRO A 308 5.55 15.95 11.51
CA PRO A 308 5.21 15.49 12.84
C PRO A 308 4.01 16.25 13.40
N VAL A 309 3.22 15.58 14.23
CA VAL A 309 2.06 16.17 14.90
C VAL A 309 2.28 16.11 16.40
N THR A 310 2.21 17.25 17.06
CA THR A 310 2.32 17.35 18.51
C THR A 310 0.93 17.35 19.11
N VAL A 311 0.70 16.49 20.10
CA VAL A 311 -0.57 16.42 20.84
C VAL A 311 -0.31 16.68 22.31
N LYS A 312 -1.14 17.53 22.90
CA LYS A 312 -1.12 17.87 24.32
C LYS A 312 -2.50 17.64 24.91
N LEU A 313 -2.60 16.92 26.02
CA LEU A 313 -3.86 16.78 26.76
C LEU A 313 -4.06 18.03 27.63
N VAL A 314 -5.13 18.78 27.40
CA VAL A 314 -5.43 20.03 28.13
C VAL A 314 -6.35 19.76 29.33
N SER A 315 -7.36 18.89 29.16
CA SER A 315 -8.29 18.54 30.22
C SER A 315 -8.92 17.16 29.99
N GLY A 316 -9.44 16.57 31.07
CA GLY A 316 -10.03 15.23 31.06
C GLY A 316 -8.98 14.13 31.11
N SER A 317 -9.29 12.98 30.50
CA SER A 317 -8.38 11.82 30.45
C SER A 317 -8.39 11.21 29.06
N ALA A 318 -7.23 10.94 28.49
CA ALA A 318 -7.10 10.27 27.20
C ALA A 318 -5.98 9.25 27.21
N GLU A 319 -6.05 8.26 26.32
CA GLU A 319 -5.04 7.21 26.17
C GLU A 319 -4.70 6.94 24.70
N LEU A 320 -3.41 6.72 24.43
CA LEU A 320 -2.91 6.21 23.15
C LEU A 320 -2.67 4.70 23.30
N PHE A 321 -3.54 3.91 22.68
CA PHE A 321 -3.47 2.43 22.73
C PHE A 321 -3.25 1.87 24.16
N GLY A 322 -3.96 2.45 25.13
CA GLY A 322 -3.95 2.04 26.54
C GLY A 322 -2.93 2.73 27.43
N ILE A 323 -2.02 3.54 26.89
CA ILE A 323 -1.09 4.38 27.66
C ILE A 323 -1.75 5.74 27.93
N GLU A 324 -1.86 6.14 29.19
CA GLU A 324 -2.45 7.42 29.58
C GLU A 324 -1.58 8.61 29.15
N LEU A 325 -2.23 9.65 28.62
CA LEU A 325 -1.59 10.94 28.35
C LEU A 325 -1.61 11.76 29.64
N ALA A 326 -0.45 12.31 30.04
CA ALA A 326 -0.38 13.25 31.14
C ALA A 326 -0.94 14.62 30.71
N ILE A 327 -1.74 15.23 31.58
CA ILE A 327 -2.22 16.61 31.39
C ILE A 327 -1.02 17.53 31.29
N ASP A 328 -1.12 18.49 30.38
CA ASP A 328 -0.12 19.49 30.07
C ASP A 328 1.23 18.99 29.53
N ASN A 329 1.36 17.70 29.26
CA ASN A 329 2.54 17.15 28.60
C ASN A 329 2.37 17.09 27.08
N GLU A 330 3.42 17.45 26.34
CA GLU A 330 3.45 17.41 24.88
C GLU A 330 4.05 16.09 24.40
N TYR A 331 3.36 15.45 23.46
CA TYR A 331 3.81 14.21 22.81
C TYR A 331 3.89 14.44 21.30
N THR A 332 5.04 14.15 20.70
CA THR A 332 5.20 14.25 19.25
C THR A 332 5.01 12.90 18.58
N LEU A 333 3.95 12.78 17.80
CA LEU A 333 3.68 11.63 16.95
C LEU A 333 4.42 11.77 15.62
N ARG A 334 5.00 10.68 15.11
CA ARG A 334 5.76 10.66 13.84
C ARG A 334 5.61 9.32 13.15
N ASP A 335 5.50 9.34 11.82
CA ASP A 335 5.43 8.16 10.94
C ASP A 335 4.50 7.04 11.47
N GLN A 336 3.32 7.43 11.98
CA GLN A 336 2.40 6.51 12.60
C GLN A 336 0.94 6.88 12.36
N LYS A 337 0.11 5.85 12.39
CA LYS A 337 -1.35 5.95 12.34
C LYS A 337 -1.84 5.68 13.77
N ALA A 338 -2.36 6.70 14.43
CA ALA A 338 -2.66 6.70 15.86
C ALA A 338 -4.14 6.94 16.14
N ALA A 339 -4.63 6.43 17.28
CA ALA A 339 -5.95 6.73 17.79
C ALA A 339 -5.84 7.08 19.28
N ILE A 340 -6.23 8.29 19.64
CA ILE A 340 -6.24 8.78 21.02
C ILE A 340 -7.67 8.69 21.54
N PHE A 341 -7.91 7.77 22.45
CA PHE A 341 -9.24 7.42 22.95
C PHE A 341 -9.51 8.04 24.32
N THR A 342 -10.77 8.31 24.67
CA THR A 342 -11.17 8.74 26.02
C THR A 342 -12.38 7.96 26.56
N TRP A 343 -12.30 7.53 27.83
CA TRP A 343 -13.40 6.90 28.55
C TRP A 343 -14.41 7.90 29.13
N TYR A 344 -13.99 9.14 29.39
CA TYR A 344 -14.76 10.10 30.20
C TYR A 344 -14.93 11.47 29.55
N GLY A 345 -14.28 11.70 28.40
CA GLY A 345 -14.18 12.98 27.74
C GLY A 345 -12.78 13.59 27.92
N ALA A 346 -12.30 14.28 26.89
CA ALA A 346 -10.98 14.91 26.88
C ALA A 346 -10.93 16.11 25.95
N THR A 347 -10.03 17.04 26.23
CA THR A 347 -9.70 18.13 25.31
C THR A 347 -8.23 18.02 24.93
N LEU A 348 -7.96 17.85 23.64
CA LEU A 348 -6.63 17.79 23.07
C LEU A 348 -6.30 19.12 22.39
N GLN A 349 -5.06 19.55 22.52
CA GLN A 349 -4.45 20.57 21.69
C GLN A 349 -3.52 19.88 20.70
N VAL A 350 -3.80 20.03 19.42
CA VAL A 350 -3.07 19.40 18.32
C VAL A 350 -2.36 20.48 17.53
N THR A 351 -1.05 20.33 17.34
CA THR A 351 -0.22 21.28 16.59
C THR A 351 0.51 20.56 15.47
N GLY A 352 0.41 21.10 14.26
CA GLY A 352 0.97 20.51 13.04
C GLY A 352 -0.11 20.17 12.01
N THR A 353 0.31 19.59 10.89
CA THR A 353 -0.59 19.27 9.76
C THR A 353 -0.60 17.76 9.52
N PRO A 354 -1.55 17.01 10.11
CA PRO A 354 -1.70 15.58 9.83
C PRO A 354 -2.12 15.32 8.37
N GLU A 355 -1.85 14.11 7.86
CA GLU A 355 -2.33 13.69 6.53
C GLU A 355 -3.85 13.51 6.53
N VAL A 356 -4.36 12.91 7.60
CA VAL A 356 -5.79 12.67 7.84
C VAL A 356 -6.02 12.80 9.35
N ALA A 357 -7.09 13.49 9.75
CA ALA A 357 -7.49 13.63 11.14
C ALA A 357 -9.02 13.72 11.26
N TYR A 358 -9.61 12.96 12.17
CA TYR A 358 -11.04 12.98 12.45
C TYR A 358 -11.36 12.31 13.79
N THR A 359 -12.54 12.57 14.33
CA THR A 359 -13.05 11.92 15.55
C THR A 359 -14.02 10.79 15.19
N SER A 360 -14.07 9.75 16.02
CA SER A 360 -14.99 8.61 15.83
C SER A 360 -15.48 8.09 17.18
N ASP A 361 -16.77 7.79 17.26
CA ASP A 361 -17.47 7.14 18.37
C ASP A 361 -17.62 5.62 18.16
N GLU A 362 -17.56 5.14 16.91
CA GLU A 362 -17.54 3.72 16.58
C GLU A 362 -16.19 3.05 16.90
N THR A 363 -16.07 2.53 18.14
CA THR A 363 -14.86 1.83 18.61
C THR A 363 -15.17 0.47 19.24
N PRO A 364 -14.27 -0.52 19.10
CA PRO A 364 -14.39 -1.80 19.81
C PRO A 364 -13.85 -1.77 21.25
N MET A 365 -13.55 -0.59 21.82
CA MET A 365 -12.85 -0.44 23.11
C MET A 365 -13.59 -1.10 24.27
N ASN A 366 -14.92 -1.04 24.27
CA ASN A 366 -15.77 -1.75 25.25
C ASN A 366 -15.51 -3.27 25.25
N SER A 367 -15.25 -3.88 24.09
CA SER A 367 -14.89 -5.30 24.03
C SER A 367 -13.49 -5.57 24.61
N TYR A 368 -12.54 -4.65 24.35
CA TYR A 368 -11.15 -4.80 24.79
C TYR A 368 -11.02 -4.67 26.31
N VAL A 369 -11.67 -3.68 26.91
CA VAL A 369 -11.68 -3.51 28.38
C VAL A 369 -12.37 -4.68 29.08
N ASN A 370 -13.46 -5.20 28.51
CA ASN A 370 -14.14 -6.38 29.05
C ASN A 370 -13.25 -7.63 29.02
N ILE A 371 -12.52 -7.86 27.92
CA ILE A 371 -11.54 -8.95 27.85
C ILE A 371 -10.45 -8.73 28.90
N HIS A 372 -9.88 -7.52 28.97
CA HIS A 372 -8.84 -7.21 29.94
C HIS A 372 -9.31 -7.49 31.38
N ALA A 373 -10.52 -7.08 31.75
CA ALA A 373 -11.09 -7.34 33.08
C ALA A 373 -11.20 -8.84 33.40
N GLN A 374 -11.56 -9.68 32.42
CA GLN A 374 -11.60 -11.13 32.60
C GLN A 374 -10.20 -11.73 32.73
N LEU A 375 -9.24 -11.25 31.92
CA LEU A 375 -7.84 -11.67 32.02
C LEU A 375 -7.24 -11.26 33.37
N GLN A 376 -7.56 -10.07 33.86
CA GLN A 376 -7.09 -9.57 35.15
C GLN A 376 -7.57 -10.44 36.31
N LYS A 377 -8.86 -10.80 36.34
CA LYS A 377 -9.38 -11.77 37.33
C LYS A 377 -8.63 -13.10 37.31
N ARG A 378 -8.23 -13.58 36.12
CA ARG A 378 -7.42 -14.80 35.99
C ARG A 378 -6.01 -14.61 36.55
N ARG A 379 -5.37 -13.45 36.34
CA ARG A 379 -4.06 -13.12 36.92
C ARG A 379 -4.11 -13.05 38.45
N GLU A 380 -5.11 -12.37 39.00
CA GLU A 380 -5.32 -12.27 40.46
C GLU A 380 -5.50 -13.67 41.08
N LEU A 381 -6.33 -14.51 40.48
CA LEU A 381 -6.51 -15.90 40.92
C LEU A 381 -5.21 -16.71 40.79
N ALA A 382 -4.46 -16.51 39.70
CA ALA A 382 -3.20 -17.18 39.47
C ALA A 382 -2.15 -16.81 40.53
N LYS A 383 -2.06 -15.51 40.86
CA LYS A 383 -1.20 -14.97 41.91
C LYS A 383 -1.56 -15.54 43.29
N LEU A 384 -2.85 -15.57 43.63
CA LEU A 384 -3.33 -16.13 44.89
C LEU A 384 -3.06 -17.63 45.04
N LYS A 385 -3.18 -18.39 43.94
CA LYS A 385 -2.98 -19.85 43.93
C LYS A 385 -1.54 -20.28 43.63
N GLY A 386 -0.65 -19.36 43.30
CA GLY A 386 0.71 -19.68 42.87
C GLY A 386 0.77 -20.52 41.58
N ILE A 387 -0.15 -20.27 40.64
CA ILE A 387 -0.22 -20.97 39.35
C ILE A 387 0.06 -20.00 38.18
N ALA A 388 0.15 -20.54 36.97
CA ALA A 388 0.34 -19.74 35.77
C ALA A 388 -0.89 -18.86 35.47
N GLY A 389 -0.62 -17.63 35.05
CA GLY A 389 -1.57 -16.69 34.51
C GLY A 389 -2.04 -17.02 33.10
N PRO A 390 -3.01 -16.27 32.55
CA PRO A 390 -3.57 -16.53 31.25
C PRO A 390 -2.55 -16.31 30.13
N ARG A 391 -2.47 -17.27 29.21
CA ARG A 391 -1.69 -17.15 27.97
C ARG A 391 -2.63 -16.83 26.81
N VAL A 392 -2.47 -15.65 26.22
CA VAL A 392 -3.41 -15.07 25.26
C VAL A 392 -2.76 -14.97 23.89
N LEU A 393 -3.39 -15.50 22.85
CA LEU A 393 -2.93 -15.37 21.46
C LEU A 393 -3.94 -14.58 20.63
N ILE A 394 -3.44 -13.62 19.84
CA ILE A 394 -4.27 -12.77 18.99
C ILE A 394 -4.07 -13.19 17.52
N ALA A 395 -5.14 -13.66 16.89
CA ALA A 395 -5.16 -14.16 15.52
C ALA A 395 -6.06 -13.31 14.62
N GLY A 396 -5.76 -13.28 13.33
CA GLY A 396 -6.53 -12.55 12.33
C GLY A 396 -5.71 -12.20 11.09
N PRO A 397 -6.38 -11.84 9.98
CA PRO A 397 -5.70 -11.55 8.72
C PRO A 397 -4.83 -10.29 8.84
N VAL A 398 -4.06 -10.02 7.80
CA VAL A 398 -3.31 -8.77 7.65
C VAL A 398 -4.25 -7.56 7.83
N ASP A 399 -3.77 -6.52 8.50
CA ASP A 399 -4.49 -5.26 8.75
C ASP A 399 -5.82 -5.40 9.51
N SER A 400 -5.88 -6.32 10.48
CA SER A 400 -7.04 -6.45 11.37
C SER A 400 -6.92 -5.69 12.71
N GLY A 401 -5.75 -5.14 13.04
CA GLY A 401 -5.51 -4.44 14.31
C GLY A 401 -4.88 -5.30 15.42
N LYS A 402 -4.27 -6.45 15.09
CA LYS A 402 -3.66 -7.38 16.07
C LYS A 402 -2.62 -6.72 16.98
N SER A 403 -1.66 -6.00 16.41
CA SER A 403 -0.59 -5.35 17.17
C SER A 403 -1.14 -4.25 18.08
N THR A 404 -2.17 -3.52 17.63
CA THR A 404 -2.86 -2.51 18.44
C THR A 404 -3.59 -3.15 19.62
N LEU A 405 -4.36 -4.22 19.41
CA LEU A 405 -5.01 -4.95 20.49
C LEU A 405 -3.98 -5.55 21.47
N THR A 406 -2.88 -6.08 20.95
CA THR A 406 -1.77 -6.60 21.78
C THR A 406 -1.25 -5.50 22.71
N SER A 407 -1.00 -4.32 22.15
CA SER A 407 -0.51 -3.16 22.91
C SER A 407 -1.51 -2.72 23.98
N ILE A 408 -2.80 -2.59 23.64
CA ILE A 408 -3.85 -2.19 24.59
C ILE A 408 -3.93 -3.18 25.77
N LEU A 409 -3.97 -4.50 25.50
CA LEU A 409 -4.08 -5.51 26.55
C LEU A 409 -2.85 -5.57 27.46
N LEU A 410 -1.66 -5.37 26.90
CA LEU A 410 -0.42 -5.25 27.65
C LEU A 410 -0.43 -3.98 28.50
N ASN A 411 -0.69 -2.82 27.91
CA ASN A 411 -0.65 -1.52 28.58
C ASN A 411 -1.66 -1.42 29.74
N TYR A 412 -2.86 -1.97 29.58
CA TYR A 412 -3.82 -2.07 30.69
C TYR A 412 -3.31 -2.96 31.83
N ALA A 413 -2.63 -4.06 31.53
CA ALA A 413 -2.05 -4.92 32.58
C ALA A 413 -0.90 -4.21 33.29
N LEU A 414 -0.03 -3.52 32.54
CA LEU A 414 1.09 -2.74 33.10
C LEU A 414 0.61 -1.61 34.01
N ARG A 415 -0.50 -0.95 33.67
CA ARG A 415 -1.16 0.08 34.51
C ARG A 415 -1.67 -0.47 35.84
N LEU A 416 -1.96 -1.76 35.92
CA LEU A 416 -2.35 -2.45 37.16
C LEU A 416 -1.15 -3.08 37.89
N GLY A 417 0.08 -2.80 37.45
CA GLY A 417 1.30 -3.33 38.07
C GLY A 417 1.59 -4.79 37.74
N GLU A 418 0.89 -5.38 36.78
CA GLU A 418 1.18 -6.72 36.27
C GLU A 418 2.46 -6.71 35.42
N LYS A 419 3.10 -7.88 35.29
CA LYS A 419 4.32 -8.07 34.50
C LYS A 419 4.16 -9.08 33.36
N PRO A 420 3.20 -8.88 32.44
CA PRO A 420 2.94 -9.84 31.36
C PRO A 420 4.14 -9.95 30.43
N THR A 421 4.37 -11.16 29.91
CA THR A 421 5.35 -11.36 28.82
C THR A 421 4.72 -11.02 27.48
N HIS A 422 5.29 -10.05 26.75
CA HIS A 422 4.95 -9.79 25.35
C HIS A 422 5.74 -10.76 24.46
N VAL A 423 5.03 -11.49 23.61
CA VAL A 423 5.61 -12.40 22.61
C VAL A 423 5.19 -11.91 21.23
N ASP A 424 6.15 -11.73 20.33
CA ASP A 424 5.91 -11.29 18.97
C ASP A 424 6.40 -12.33 17.96
N LEU A 425 5.45 -12.94 17.25
CA LEU A 425 5.68 -13.93 16.22
C LEU A 425 5.56 -13.36 14.80
N ASP A 426 5.33 -12.03 14.64
CA ASP A 426 5.31 -11.40 13.33
C ASP A 426 6.72 -11.02 12.85
N VAL A 427 7.34 -11.94 12.08
CA VAL A 427 8.65 -11.70 11.47
C VAL A 427 8.65 -10.57 10.43
N GLY A 428 7.49 -10.18 9.89
CA GLY A 428 7.38 -9.16 8.86
C GLY A 428 7.32 -7.73 9.39
N GLN A 429 6.77 -7.54 10.59
CA GLN A 429 6.57 -6.24 11.25
C GLN A 429 6.91 -6.31 12.75
N SER A 430 8.05 -6.94 13.09
CA SER A 430 8.46 -7.15 14.48
C SER A 430 8.52 -5.83 15.26
N SER A 431 7.92 -5.85 16.44
CA SER A 431 7.77 -4.73 17.39
C SER A 431 8.77 -4.77 18.55
N LEU A 432 9.46 -5.90 18.74
CA LEU A 432 10.41 -6.12 19.84
C LEU A 432 11.87 -6.16 19.40
N SER A 433 12.13 -6.31 18.10
CA SER A 433 13.48 -6.42 17.53
C SER A 433 13.49 -5.87 16.10
N VAL A 434 14.58 -6.10 15.35
CA VAL A 434 14.64 -5.89 13.91
C VAL A 434 13.68 -6.86 13.18
N PRO A 435 13.20 -6.51 11.96
CA PRO A 435 12.43 -7.43 11.13
C PRO A 435 13.15 -8.76 10.91
N GLY A 436 12.40 -9.82 10.66
CA GLY A 436 12.93 -11.18 10.55
C GLY A 436 13.30 -11.79 11.90
N SER A 437 12.74 -11.30 13.00
CA SER A 437 12.93 -11.87 14.33
C SER A 437 11.61 -12.39 14.88
N VAL A 438 11.67 -13.49 15.64
CA VAL A 438 10.65 -13.81 16.64
C VAL A 438 11.23 -13.47 18.01
N ALA A 439 10.46 -12.82 18.86
CA ALA A 439 10.99 -12.25 20.09
C ALA A 439 10.00 -12.28 21.25
N ALA A 440 10.52 -12.22 22.47
CA ALA A 440 9.72 -12.08 23.68
C ALA A 440 10.43 -11.28 24.76
N THR A 441 9.66 -10.59 25.59
CA THR A 441 10.19 -9.84 26.74
C THR A 441 9.11 -9.68 27.82
N PRO A 442 9.42 -9.95 29.10
CA PRO A 442 8.60 -9.50 30.21
C PRO A 442 8.58 -7.97 30.25
N LEU A 443 7.39 -7.39 30.36
CA LEU A 443 7.23 -5.94 30.49
C LEU A 443 6.85 -5.59 31.93
N ASP A 444 7.24 -4.40 32.38
CA ASP A 444 6.72 -3.77 33.59
C ASP A 444 6.30 -2.32 33.29
N MET A 445 5.76 -1.63 34.29
CA MET A 445 5.25 -0.26 34.12
C MET A 445 6.30 0.73 33.60
N ASN A 446 7.59 0.52 33.89
CA ASN A 446 8.68 1.40 33.44
C ASN A 446 8.98 1.25 31.95
N CYS A 447 8.46 0.21 31.29
CA CYS A 447 8.60 0.04 29.86
C CYS A 447 7.70 0.98 29.05
N LEU A 448 6.66 1.59 29.63
CA LEU A 448 5.68 2.38 28.87
C LEU A 448 6.28 3.66 28.28
N SER A 449 6.14 3.88 26.97
CA SER A 449 6.46 5.15 26.30
C SER A 449 5.43 5.46 25.22
N ILE A 450 4.94 6.71 25.19
CA ILE A 450 4.01 7.18 24.14
C ILE A 450 4.70 7.27 22.78
N GLU A 451 5.94 7.77 22.75
CA GLU A 451 6.66 8.04 21.50
C GLU A 451 7.41 6.81 20.97
N ASP A 452 7.87 5.93 21.87
CA ASP A 452 8.73 4.78 21.54
C ASP A 452 8.00 3.43 21.63
N GLY A 453 6.75 3.43 22.11
CA GLY A 453 5.98 2.22 22.41
C GLY A 453 6.45 1.53 23.69
N TYR A 454 7.63 0.89 23.62
CA TYR A 454 8.26 0.26 24.79
C TYR A 454 9.75 0.57 24.91
N VAL A 455 10.19 0.98 26.09
CA VAL A 455 11.60 1.02 26.47
C VAL A 455 12.03 -0.38 26.89
N LEU A 456 12.73 -1.07 25.99
CA LEU A 456 13.15 -2.46 26.19
C LEU A 456 14.53 -2.53 26.84
N THR A 457 14.68 -3.40 27.83
CA THR A 457 15.98 -3.65 28.49
C THR A 457 16.68 -4.86 27.90
N ASN A 458 16.06 -6.04 27.97
CA ASN A 458 16.66 -7.31 27.53
C ASN A 458 15.63 -8.21 26.80
N PRO A 459 15.23 -7.89 25.57
CA PRO A 459 14.36 -8.77 24.78
C PRO A 459 15.14 -10.02 24.33
N LEU A 460 14.50 -11.19 24.44
CA LEU A 460 15.00 -12.42 23.82
C LEU A 460 14.58 -12.44 22.36
N ALA A 461 15.52 -12.53 21.42
CA ALA A 461 15.24 -12.60 19.99
C ALA A 461 15.92 -13.80 19.33
N PHE A 462 15.21 -14.47 18.43
CA PHE A 462 15.76 -15.45 17.49
C PHE A 462 15.61 -14.92 16.08
N PHE A 463 16.68 -15.00 15.28
CA PHE A 463 16.71 -14.42 13.94
C PHE A 463 16.28 -15.45 12.89
N TYR A 464 15.07 -15.23 12.36
CA TYR A 464 14.55 -15.96 11.22
C TYR A 464 15.23 -15.54 9.91
N GLY A 465 15.57 -14.26 9.80
CA GLY A 465 16.29 -13.69 8.66
C GLY A 465 15.42 -13.32 7.46
N HIS A 466 14.11 -13.62 7.46
CA HIS A 466 13.20 -13.30 6.36
C HIS A 466 11.96 -12.55 6.85
N THR A 467 11.37 -11.73 5.99
CA THR A 467 10.14 -10.97 6.32
C THR A 467 8.85 -11.76 6.04
N ASN A 468 8.97 -12.94 5.45
CA ASN A 468 7.85 -13.81 5.08
C ASN A 468 8.10 -15.21 5.64
N MET A 469 7.21 -15.68 6.52
CA MET A 469 7.32 -17.01 7.16
C MET A 469 7.27 -18.18 6.17
N ALA A 470 6.77 -17.96 4.95
CA ALA A 470 6.68 -18.99 3.92
C ALA A 470 8.05 -19.37 3.32
N GLU A 471 9.07 -18.51 3.43
CA GLU A 471 10.40 -18.73 2.85
C GLU A 471 11.07 -19.98 3.41
N ASN A 472 10.95 -20.18 4.73
CA ASN A 472 11.50 -21.32 5.43
C ASN A 472 10.64 -21.66 6.67
N ALA A 473 9.51 -22.32 6.45
CA ALA A 473 8.56 -22.64 7.52
C ALA A 473 9.15 -23.59 8.57
N GLU A 474 10.03 -24.52 8.19
CA GLU A 474 10.68 -25.43 9.17
C GLU A 474 11.61 -24.67 10.11
N HIS A 475 12.35 -23.67 9.60
CA HIS A 475 13.17 -22.82 10.45
C HIS A 475 12.29 -21.99 11.40
N PHE A 476 11.17 -21.45 10.91
CA PHE A 476 10.17 -20.79 11.76
C PHE A 476 9.68 -21.71 12.88
N ARG A 477 9.31 -22.96 12.58
CA ARG A 477 8.91 -23.95 13.61
C ARG A 477 10.01 -24.18 14.66
N SER A 478 11.26 -24.33 14.21
CA SER A 478 12.39 -24.50 15.13
C SER A 478 12.50 -23.33 16.11
N MET A 479 12.47 -22.08 15.63
CA MET A 479 12.54 -20.92 16.51
C MET A 479 11.29 -20.74 17.36
N LEU A 480 10.10 -21.03 16.84
CA LEU A 480 8.85 -21.02 17.60
C LEU A 480 8.95 -21.93 18.83
N GLN A 481 9.44 -23.16 18.64
CA GLN A 481 9.63 -24.12 19.73
C GLN A 481 10.72 -23.69 20.72
N GLN A 482 11.78 -23.03 20.25
CA GLN A 482 12.82 -22.49 21.13
C GLN A 482 12.32 -21.30 21.95
N LEU A 483 11.63 -20.35 21.31
CA LEU A 483 11.04 -19.19 21.97
C LEU A 483 10.00 -19.63 23.01
N ALA A 484 9.10 -20.56 22.64
CA ALA A 484 8.10 -21.09 23.57
C ALA A 484 8.75 -21.77 24.79
N ARG A 485 9.81 -22.56 24.60
CA ARG A 485 10.55 -23.16 25.71
C ARG A 485 11.21 -22.11 26.61
N ALA A 486 11.84 -21.10 26.03
CA ALA A 486 12.49 -20.03 26.78
C ALA A 486 11.48 -19.20 27.59
N VAL A 487 10.33 -18.84 26.99
CA VAL A 487 9.23 -18.14 27.66
C VAL A 487 8.67 -18.98 28.81
N LYS A 488 8.40 -20.27 28.60
CA LYS A 488 7.89 -21.15 29.67
C LYS A 488 8.89 -21.30 30.83
N ARG A 489 10.19 -21.38 30.54
CA ARG A 489 11.23 -21.36 31.59
C ARG A 489 11.22 -20.04 32.36
N ARG A 490 11.21 -18.90 31.66
CA ARG A 490 11.15 -17.59 32.30
C ARG A 490 9.92 -17.42 33.19
N LEU A 491 8.76 -17.91 32.75
CA LEU A 491 7.54 -17.91 33.54
C LEU A 491 7.68 -18.82 34.78
N ALA A 492 8.25 -20.02 34.64
CA ALA A 492 8.44 -20.92 35.78
C ALA A 492 9.43 -20.38 36.84
N ASP A 493 10.41 -19.58 36.42
CA ASP A 493 11.46 -19.05 37.29
C ASP A 493 11.04 -17.78 38.06
N ASP A 494 9.94 -17.12 37.68
CA ASP A 494 9.50 -15.83 38.21
C ASP A 494 7.99 -15.85 38.48
N ASN A 495 7.59 -16.01 39.75
CA ASN A 495 6.19 -16.16 40.15
C ASN A 495 5.29 -14.98 39.76
N GLU A 496 5.81 -13.74 39.78
CA GLU A 496 5.02 -12.57 39.41
C GLU A 496 4.76 -12.58 37.89
N VAL A 497 5.81 -12.80 37.10
CA VAL A 497 5.69 -12.89 35.64
C VAL A 497 4.83 -14.11 35.24
N ASN A 498 4.95 -15.23 35.97
CA ASN A 498 4.11 -16.42 35.78
C ASN A 498 2.64 -16.08 35.94
N ALA A 499 2.27 -15.44 37.05
CA ALA A 499 0.89 -15.09 37.38
C ALA A 499 0.31 -14.03 36.43
N SER A 500 1.14 -13.13 35.88
CA SER A 500 0.71 -12.16 34.89
C SER A 500 0.49 -12.75 33.48
N GLY A 501 1.10 -13.90 33.19
CA GLY A 501 0.93 -14.64 31.94
C GLY A 501 1.61 -13.99 30.73
N CYS A 502 1.11 -14.24 29.53
CA CYS A 502 1.67 -13.69 28.29
C CYS A 502 0.62 -13.29 27.26
N VAL A 503 0.98 -12.33 26.40
CA VAL A 503 0.18 -11.90 25.24
C VAL A 503 1.02 -12.08 23.98
N ILE A 504 0.48 -12.82 23.01
CA ILE A 504 1.18 -13.31 21.83
C ILE A 504 0.57 -12.67 20.58
N ASN A 505 1.35 -11.80 19.92
CA ASN A 505 1.04 -11.25 18.61
C ASN A 505 1.48 -12.22 17.50
N THR A 506 0.66 -12.37 16.46
CA THR A 506 0.98 -13.23 15.30
C THR A 506 1.01 -12.43 14.00
N CYS A 507 1.65 -12.99 12.97
CA CYS A 507 1.52 -12.43 11.62
C CYS A 507 0.10 -12.64 11.05
N GLY A 508 -0.17 -12.03 9.90
CA GLY A 508 -1.47 -12.12 9.21
C GLY A 508 -1.66 -13.30 8.25
N TRP A 509 -0.78 -14.30 8.24
CA TRP A 509 -0.88 -15.46 7.35
C TRP A 509 -1.76 -16.56 7.98
N VAL A 510 -3.03 -16.59 7.59
CA VAL A 510 -4.09 -17.38 8.25
C VAL A 510 -4.63 -18.55 7.41
N ASP A 511 -4.02 -18.80 6.25
CA ASP A 511 -4.44 -19.81 5.28
C ASP A 511 -3.31 -20.80 4.98
N GLY A 512 -3.68 -22.02 4.56
CA GLY A 512 -2.74 -23.10 4.23
C GLY A 512 -1.76 -23.36 5.38
N LEU A 513 -0.47 -23.43 5.05
CA LEU A 513 0.61 -23.65 6.02
C LEU A 513 0.65 -22.58 7.14
N GLY A 514 0.23 -21.34 6.86
CA GLY A 514 0.16 -20.29 7.89
C GLY A 514 -0.87 -20.61 8.99
N TYR A 515 -2.00 -21.24 8.62
CA TYR A 515 -2.98 -21.74 9.58
C TYR A 515 -2.39 -22.86 10.45
N ASP A 516 -1.63 -23.77 9.84
CA ASP A 516 -1.02 -24.89 10.57
C ASP A 516 0.01 -24.37 11.59
N LEU A 517 0.87 -23.42 11.18
CA LEU A 517 1.81 -22.74 12.08
C LEU A 517 1.11 -21.96 13.21
N LEU A 518 -0.07 -21.38 12.96
CA LEU A 518 -0.89 -20.73 13.97
C LEU A 518 -1.38 -21.72 15.03
N VAL A 519 -1.87 -22.89 14.61
CA VAL A 519 -2.30 -23.97 15.52
C VAL A 519 -1.09 -24.53 16.29
N GLU A 520 0.05 -24.73 15.63
CA GLU A 520 1.29 -25.14 16.29
C GLU A 520 1.75 -24.10 17.33
N SER A 521 1.58 -22.81 17.06
CA SER A 521 1.89 -21.73 18.03
C SER A 521 1.00 -21.80 19.27
N ILE A 522 -0.30 -22.06 19.09
CA ILE A 522 -1.26 -22.26 20.19
C ILE A 522 -0.83 -23.43 21.08
N GLN A 523 -0.37 -24.52 20.47
CA GLN A 523 0.13 -25.70 21.20
C GLN A 523 1.45 -25.43 21.91
N ALA A 524 2.44 -24.85 21.22
CA ALA A 524 3.79 -24.63 21.74
C ALA A 524 3.80 -23.76 23.01
N PHE A 525 3.01 -22.67 23.00
CA PHE A 525 2.85 -21.76 24.13
C PHE A 525 1.80 -22.23 25.15
N GLU A 526 1.08 -23.33 24.87
CA GLU A 526 -0.04 -23.82 25.68
C GLU A 526 -1.07 -22.73 25.97
N VAL A 527 -1.52 -22.03 24.92
CA VAL A 527 -2.44 -20.89 25.01
C VAL A 527 -3.79 -21.28 25.63
N ASP A 528 -4.33 -20.42 26.50
CA ASP A 528 -5.65 -20.58 27.14
C ASP A 528 -6.74 -19.78 26.43
N VAL A 529 -6.40 -18.60 25.89
CA VAL A 529 -7.35 -17.67 25.28
C VAL A 529 -6.90 -17.30 23.88
N VAL A 530 -7.77 -17.50 22.88
CA VAL A 530 -7.52 -17.13 21.48
C VAL A 530 -8.49 -16.03 21.08
N LEU A 531 -7.97 -14.84 20.75
CA LEU A 531 -8.75 -13.70 20.29
C LEU A 531 -8.67 -13.62 18.76
N VAL A 532 -9.79 -13.80 18.07
CA VAL A 532 -9.86 -13.80 16.60
C VAL A 532 -10.51 -12.51 16.10
N ILE A 533 -9.77 -11.70 15.35
CA ILE A 533 -10.26 -10.40 14.86
C ILE A 533 -10.75 -10.49 13.41
N GLY A 534 -12.01 -10.12 13.18
CA GLY A 534 -12.54 -9.73 11.86
C GLY A 534 -12.60 -10.82 10.79
N GLN A 535 -12.63 -12.11 11.14
CA GLN A 535 -12.66 -13.20 10.16
C GLN A 535 -13.42 -14.45 10.65
N ASP A 536 -14.68 -14.59 10.25
CA ASP A 536 -15.56 -15.70 10.67
C ASP A 536 -15.03 -17.08 10.29
N ARG A 537 -14.50 -17.22 9.07
CA ARG A 537 -13.93 -18.49 8.59
C ARG A 537 -12.78 -18.96 9.48
N LEU A 538 -11.90 -18.05 9.90
CA LEU A 538 -10.79 -18.38 10.78
C LEU A 538 -11.28 -18.79 12.16
N PHE A 539 -12.25 -18.05 12.71
CA PHE A 539 -12.88 -18.38 13.99
C PHE A 539 -13.48 -19.79 14.00
N SER A 540 -14.32 -20.12 13.01
CA SER A 540 -14.95 -21.45 12.93
C SER A 540 -13.93 -22.57 12.71
N ARG A 541 -12.87 -22.33 11.92
CA ARG A 541 -11.79 -23.30 11.72
C ARG A 541 -11.03 -23.55 13.02
N LEU A 542 -10.61 -22.50 13.73
CA LEU A 542 -9.91 -22.63 15.01
C LEU A 542 -10.77 -23.35 16.04
N GLN A 543 -12.06 -23.02 16.14
CA GLN A 543 -12.99 -23.72 17.02
C GLN A 543 -13.04 -25.23 16.71
N SER A 544 -13.11 -25.60 15.44
CA SER A 544 -13.14 -26.99 15.00
C SER A 544 -11.80 -27.72 15.22
N SER A 545 -10.67 -27.05 15.01
CA SER A 545 -9.33 -27.64 15.20
C SER A 545 -8.99 -27.79 16.67
N LEU A 546 -9.25 -26.79 17.50
CA LEU A 546 -8.91 -26.81 18.93
C LEU A 546 -9.82 -27.75 19.72
N ALA A 547 -11.06 -27.95 19.29
CA ALA A 547 -11.95 -28.97 19.87
C ALA A 547 -11.42 -30.41 19.71
N LYS A 548 -10.53 -30.65 18.73
CA LYS A 548 -9.91 -31.97 18.50
C LYS A 548 -8.62 -32.17 19.29
N LEU A 549 -8.08 -31.11 19.89
CA LEU A 549 -6.85 -31.19 20.66
C LEU A 549 -7.11 -31.72 22.08
N PRO A 550 -6.14 -32.41 22.69
CA PRO A 550 -6.25 -32.80 24.08
C PRO A 550 -6.40 -31.56 24.98
N GLY A 551 -7.35 -31.64 25.91
CA GLY A 551 -7.70 -30.51 26.78
C GLY A 551 -8.56 -29.45 26.09
N ALA A 552 -9.44 -29.82 25.15
CA ALA A 552 -10.33 -28.91 24.43
C ALA A 552 -11.08 -27.91 25.35
N ASP A 553 -11.50 -28.36 26.54
CA ASP A 553 -12.22 -27.55 27.52
C ASP A 553 -11.41 -26.39 28.12
N ARG A 554 -10.08 -26.39 27.93
CA ARG A 554 -9.20 -25.31 28.42
C ARG A 554 -9.26 -24.05 27.56
N PHE A 555 -9.62 -24.18 26.28
CA PHE A 555 -9.53 -23.09 25.32
C PHE A 555 -10.75 -22.18 25.39
N SER A 556 -10.52 -20.87 25.53
CA SER A 556 -11.53 -19.83 25.37
C SER A 556 -11.27 -19.08 24.07
N ILE A 557 -12.12 -19.27 23.06
CA ILE A 557 -11.99 -18.62 21.76
C ILE A 557 -13.01 -17.48 21.69
N VAL A 558 -12.54 -16.25 21.49
CA VAL A 558 -13.37 -15.05 21.44
C VAL A 558 -13.23 -14.37 20.09
N LYS A 559 -14.36 -14.12 19.43
CA LYS A 559 -14.40 -13.35 18.18
C LYS A 559 -14.55 -11.86 18.48
N LEU A 560 -13.74 -11.04 17.82
CA LEU A 560 -13.75 -9.58 17.94
C LEU A 560 -14.00 -8.92 16.60
N VAL A 561 -14.67 -7.77 16.67
CA VAL A 561 -14.89 -6.90 15.52
C VAL A 561 -13.60 -6.13 15.22
N ARG A 562 -13.32 -5.93 13.93
CA ARG A 562 -12.22 -5.09 13.48
C ARG A 562 -12.59 -3.61 13.70
N SER A 563 -11.68 -2.82 14.27
CA SER A 563 -11.89 -1.36 14.36
C SER A 563 -11.94 -0.72 12.96
N GLY A 564 -12.89 0.19 12.75
CA GLY A 564 -12.99 1.00 11.53
C GLY A 564 -11.77 1.91 11.31
N GLY A 565 -11.01 2.21 12.37
CA GLY A 565 -9.79 3.01 12.31
C GLY A 565 -8.55 2.26 11.79
N VAL A 566 -8.65 0.96 11.50
CA VAL A 566 -7.50 0.19 11.00
C VAL A 566 -7.26 0.48 9.53
N VAL A 567 -6.21 1.27 9.27
CA VAL A 567 -5.75 1.63 7.93
C VAL A 567 -5.03 0.46 7.26
N PRO A 568 -5.46 0.00 6.07
CA PRO A 568 -4.74 -1.01 5.29
C PRO A 568 -3.36 -0.52 4.86
N LEU A 569 -2.32 -1.33 5.09
CA LEU A 569 -0.94 -0.96 4.79
C LEU A 569 -0.45 -1.67 3.52
N ASN A 570 -0.13 -0.88 2.50
CA ASN A 570 0.46 -1.39 1.26
C ASN A 570 1.89 -1.93 1.49
N SER A 571 2.42 -2.64 0.49
CA SER A 571 3.75 -3.27 0.56
C SER A 571 4.88 -2.26 0.75
N LYS A 572 4.77 -1.07 0.16
CA LYS A 572 5.76 0.02 0.28
C LYS A 572 5.83 0.54 1.71
N PHE A 573 4.68 0.86 2.32
CA PHE A 573 4.60 1.33 3.70
C PHE A 573 5.16 0.29 4.68
N ARG A 574 4.82 -0.99 4.49
CA ARG A 574 5.42 -2.09 5.27
C ARG A 574 6.94 -2.13 5.12
N SER A 575 7.45 -1.90 3.92
CA SER A 575 8.89 -1.86 3.65
C SER A 575 9.55 -0.68 4.35
N THR A 576 8.97 0.52 4.23
CA THR A 576 9.45 1.71 4.94
C THR A 576 9.48 1.50 6.44
N ARG A 577 8.41 0.95 7.03
CA ARG A 577 8.34 0.65 8.47
C ARG A 577 9.42 -0.34 8.91
N ARG A 578 9.74 -1.35 8.09
CA ARG A 578 10.86 -2.27 8.35
C ARG A 578 12.21 -1.55 8.34
N GLN A 579 12.45 -0.67 7.36
CA GLN A 579 13.68 0.11 7.28
C GLN A 579 13.80 1.06 8.48
N SER A 580 12.70 1.71 8.86
CA SER A 580 12.61 2.56 10.06
C SER A 580 12.93 1.76 11.31
N ARG A 581 12.35 0.56 11.46
CA ARG A 581 12.60 -0.31 12.61
C ARG A 581 14.06 -0.74 12.75
N ILE A 582 14.75 -0.98 11.64
CA ILE A 582 16.19 -1.28 11.64
C ILE A 582 16.98 -0.05 12.07
N ARG A 583 16.60 1.14 11.58
CA ARG A 583 17.22 2.40 12.00
C ARG A 583 17.01 2.65 13.50
N ASP A 584 15.80 2.45 14.01
CA ASP A 584 15.46 2.61 15.43
C ASP A 584 16.31 1.70 16.32
N TYR A 585 16.64 0.49 15.85
CA TYR A 585 17.51 -0.42 16.58
C TYR A 585 18.93 0.15 16.78
N PHE A 586 19.50 0.80 15.77
CA PHE A 586 20.87 1.35 15.85
C PHE A 586 20.92 2.76 16.45
N TYR A 587 19.97 3.62 16.10
CA TYR A 587 20.00 5.06 16.39
C TYR A 587 18.94 5.51 17.41
N GLY A 588 18.06 4.59 17.83
CA GLY A 588 16.90 4.89 18.65
C GLY A 588 15.73 5.47 17.84
N SER A 589 14.56 5.49 18.45
CA SER A 589 13.34 5.97 17.79
C SER A 589 13.48 7.39 17.28
N HIS A 590 12.88 7.66 16.12
CA HIS A 590 12.77 9.01 15.55
C HIS A 590 14.11 9.69 15.23
N ALA A 591 15.19 8.90 15.09
CA ALA A 591 16.56 9.38 14.89
C ALA A 591 16.73 10.36 13.72
N LEU A 592 15.94 10.25 12.64
CA LEU A 592 16.00 11.19 11.52
C LEU A 592 15.42 12.57 11.83
N THR A 593 14.62 12.68 12.88
CA THR A 593 13.86 13.89 13.19
C THR A 593 14.26 14.55 14.48
N ARG A 594 15.05 13.85 15.32
CA ARG A 594 15.66 14.41 16.51
C ARG A 594 17.04 15.00 16.14
N PRO A 595 17.43 16.17 16.67
CA PRO A 595 18.75 16.75 16.39
C PRO A 595 19.91 15.85 16.83
N ILE A 596 19.69 15.06 17.89
CA ILE A 596 20.66 14.12 18.46
C ILE A 596 19.95 12.76 18.59
N PRO A 597 20.45 11.69 17.93
CA PRO A 597 19.93 10.34 18.11
C PRO A 597 20.01 9.88 19.57
N LEU A 598 19.05 9.06 20.01
CA LEU A 598 19.04 8.51 21.37
C LEU A 598 20.16 7.48 21.58
N LEU A 599 20.49 6.73 20.53
CA LEU A 599 21.54 5.72 20.54
C LEU A 599 22.65 6.14 19.58
N SER A 600 23.89 5.83 19.95
CA SER A 600 25.08 6.14 19.17
C SER A 600 25.78 4.84 18.76
N PRO A 601 25.44 4.27 17.60
CA PRO A 601 26.10 3.06 17.11
C PRO A 601 27.55 3.37 16.72
N CYS A 602 28.37 2.33 16.67
CA CYS A 602 29.78 2.44 16.34
C CYS A 602 30.09 1.78 15.00
N ILE A 603 31.11 2.27 14.30
CA ILE A 603 31.64 1.64 13.09
C ILE A 603 32.92 0.94 13.49
N ASN A 604 32.93 -0.39 13.35
CA ASN A 604 34.10 -1.21 13.65
C ASN A 604 34.60 -1.88 12.36
N GLU A 605 35.91 -1.87 12.17
CA GLU A 605 36.57 -2.63 11.10
C GLU A 605 37.06 -3.98 11.64
N TYR A 606 36.80 -5.05 10.89
CA TYR A 606 37.26 -6.40 11.19
C TYR A 606 38.04 -6.97 10.01
N SER A 607 39.02 -7.82 10.28
CA SER A 607 39.59 -8.69 9.25
C SER A 607 38.55 -9.70 8.78
N LEU A 608 38.58 -10.10 7.51
CA LEU A 608 37.67 -11.11 6.98
C LEU A 608 37.72 -12.42 7.76
N ASP A 609 38.82 -12.75 8.43
CA ASP A 609 38.97 -14.00 9.20
C ASP A 609 38.40 -13.91 10.63
N GLU A 610 38.13 -12.70 11.14
CA GLU A 610 37.63 -12.49 12.51
C GLU A 610 36.13 -12.78 12.66
N VAL A 611 35.39 -12.78 11.55
CA VAL A 611 33.95 -13.03 11.51
C VAL A 611 33.60 -14.13 10.51
N GLU A 612 32.49 -14.81 10.73
CA GLU A 612 32.00 -15.88 9.86
C GLU A 612 30.49 -15.75 9.64
N PHE A 613 30.07 -15.78 8.38
CA PHE A 613 28.67 -15.62 8.01
C PHE A 613 28.03 -16.95 7.64
N TYR A 614 26.79 -17.14 8.08
CA TYR A 614 26.04 -18.38 7.88
C TYR A 614 24.60 -18.08 7.49
N ALA A 615 24.03 -18.92 6.64
CA ALA A 615 22.60 -18.93 6.31
C ALA A 615 21.97 -20.27 6.70
N ILE A 616 20.69 -20.24 7.05
CA ILE A 616 19.90 -21.43 7.38
C ILE A 616 19.01 -21.77 6.18
N LYS A 617 19.23 -22.94 5.58
CA LYS A 617 18.51 -23.41 4.39
C LYS A 617 17.63 -24.61 4.72
N ASP A 618 16.43 -24.66 4.12
CA ASP A 618 15.57 -25.86 4.08
C ASP A 618 16.02 -26.74 2.90
N MET A 619 16.73 -27.83 3.20
CA MET A 619 17.12 -28.84 2.22
C MET A 619 15.92 -29.74 1.92
N ARG A 620 15.15 -29.38 0.90
CA ARG A 620 14.07 -30.22 0.38
C ARG A 620 14.66 -31.36 -0.45
N VAL A 621 14.77 -32.54 0.15
CA VAL A 621 15.18 -33.76 -0.55
C VAL A 621 13.97 -34.29 -1.33
N SER A 622 14.11 -34.50 -2.63
CA SER A 622 13.06 -35.17 -3.43
C SER A 622 13.01 -36.66 -3.06
N ALA A 623 11.83 -37.28 -3.12
CA ALA A 623 11.66 -38.68 -2.69
C ALA A 623 12.60 -39.68 -3.41
N GLY A 624 13.05 -39.37 -4.63
CA GLY A 624 14.01 -40.18 -5.40
C GLY A 624 15.48 -40.04 -4.98
N MET A 625 15.80 -39.12 -4.07
CA MET A 625 17.16 -38.88 -3.55
C MET A 625 17.37 -39.45 -2.14
N LEU A 626 16.36 -40.11 -1.58
CA LEU A 626 16.44 -40.75 -0.27
C LEU A 626 17.14 -42.11 -0.37
N PRO A 627 18.06 -42.45 0.55
CA PRO A 627 18.61 -43.81 0.65
C PRO A 627 17.49 -44.84 0.79
N VAL A 628 17.68 -46.03 0.19
CA VAL A 628 16.70 -47.12 0.26
C VAL A 628 16.42 -47.45 1.74
N GLY A 629 15.17 -47.28 2.16
CA GLY A 629 14.70 -47.57 3.52
C GLY A 629 14.62 -46.37 4.47
N GLN A 630 15.04 -45.17 4.07
CA GLN A 630 14.87 -43.95 4.88
C GLN A 630 13.69 -43.11 4.42
N THR A 631 12.97 -42.54 5.38
CA THR A 631 11.85 -41.62 5.12
C THR A 631 12.31 -40.16 5.22
N ALA A 632 11.68 -39.25 4.45
CA ALA A 632 12.00 -37.82 4.49
C ALA A 632 11.85 -37.18 5.89
N SER A 633 11.12 -37.83 6.80
CA SER A 633 10.93 -37.45 8.20
C SER A 633 12.14 -37.72 9.10
N GLU A 634 13.09 -38.55 8.69
CA GLU A 634 14.24 -38.97 9.51
C GLU A 634 15.51 -38.12 9.26
N MET A 635 15.56 -37.31 8.19
CA MET A 635 16.66 -36.38 7.93
C MET A 635 16.38 -34.97 8.49
N SER A 636 17.38 -34.34 9.09
CA SER A 636 17.32 -32.92 9.46
C SER A 636 17.15 -32.07 8.19
N ARG A 637 15.94 -31.54 7.98
CA ARG A 637 15.62 -30.68 6.83
C ARG A 637 16.37 -29.35 6.85
N LEU A 638 16.80 -28.88 8.03
CA LEU A 638 17.52 -27.63 8.17
C LEU A 638 19.03 -27.86 8.14
N ALA A 639 19.72 -27.09 7.29
CA ALA A 639 21.17 -27.09 7.17
C ALA A 639 21.74 -25.69 7.36
N VAL A 640 22.85 -25.61 8.11
CA VAL A 640 23.64 -24.39 8.28
C VAL A 640 24.69 -24.35 7.19
N THR A 641 24.64 -23.31 6.35
CA THR A 641 25.56 -23.14 5.22
C THR A 641 26.47 -21.95 5.49
N LYS A 642 27.78 -22.14 5.44
CA LYS A 642 28.76 -21.04 5.49
C LYS A 642 28.64 -20.21 4.22
N LEU A 643 28.59 -18.89 4.37
CA LEU A 643 28.55 -17.95 3.28
C LEU A 643 29.95 -17.43 2.97
N GLU A 644 30.23 -17.24 1.68
CA GLU A 644 31.41 -16.53 1.24
C GLU A 644 31.25 -15.03 1.51
N LYS A 645 32.36 -14.35 1.80
CA LYS A 645 32.38 -12.93 2.19
C LYS A 645 32.52 -12.03 0.98
N THR A 646 31.56 -12.14 0.06
CA THR A 646 31.53 -11.37 -1.19
C THR A 646 30.66 -10.12 -1.04
N MET A 647 30.66 -9.26 -2.07
CA MET A 647 29.76 -8.11 -2.17
C MET A 647 28.27 -8.44 -2.00
N GLU A 648 27.85 -9.71 -2.11
CA GLU A 648 26.47 -10.12 -1.81
C GLU A 648 26.07 -9.89 -0.35
N LEU A 649 27.02 -9.85 0.59
CA LEU A 649 26.75 -9.54 2.00
C LEU A 649 26.57 -8.04 2.26
N LEU A 650 26.94 -7.18 1.30
CA LEU A 650 26.82 -5.73 1.46
C LEU A 650 25.35 -5.35 1.75
N HIS A 651 25.16 -4.45 2.70
CA HIS A 651 23.86 -4.00 3.17
C HIS A 651 23.00 -5.03 3.91
N SER A 652 23.55 -6.21 4.24
CA SER A 652 22.85 -7.21 5.05
C SER A 652 22.75 -6.79 6.51
N ILE A 653 21.62 -7.14 7.13
CA ILE A 653 21.52 -7.28 8.59
C ILE A 653 21.92 -8.70 8.97
N ALA A 654 22.86 -8.82 9.91
CA ALA A 654 23.33 -10.08 10.43
C ALA A 654 23.09 -10.16 11.94
N ALA A 655 22.55 -11.28 12.42
CA ALA A 655 22.41 -11.54 13.85
C ALA A 655 23.72 -12.13 14.39
N VAL A 656 24.23 -11.55 15.47
CA VAL A 656 25.36 -12.11 16.21
C VAL A 656 24.83 -13.28 17.04
N ALA A 657 25.18 -14.50 16.68
CA ALA A 657 24.70 -15.69 17.37
C ALA A 657 25.26 -15.74 18.79
N HIS A 658 24.38 -15.75 19.79
CA HIS A 658 24.79 -15.87 21.18
C HIS A 658 25.43 -17.24 21.41
N PRO A 659 26.67 -17.33 21.91
CA PRO A 659 27.33 -18.61 22.14
C PRO A 659 26.51 -19.45 23.12
N LYS A 660 26.43 -20.77 22.87
CA LYS A 660 25.97 -21.69 23.92
C LYS A 660 26.98 -21.63 25.08
N ARG A 661 26.48 -21.44 26.31
CA ARG A 661 27.29 -21.68 27.51
C ARG A 661 27.69 -23.16 27.45
N HIS A 662 28.96 -23.47 27.25
CA HIS A 662 29.44 -24.83 27.39
C HIS A 662 29.24 -25.21 28.85
N ASP A 663 28.20 -26.00 29.16
CA ASP A 663 28.21 -26.77 30.39
C ASP A 663 29.42 -27.70 30.31
N SER A 664 30.30 -27.60 31.30
CA SER A 664 31.66 -28.15 31.33
C SER A 664 31.76 -29.68 31.22
N ARG A 665 30.68 -30.37 30.86
CA ARG A 665 30.60 -31.83 30.66
C ARG A 665 30.53 -32.25 29.18
N ASP A 666 30.10 -31.38 28.26
CA ASP A 666 30.00 -31.70 26.81
C ASP A 666 31.15 -31.12 25.96
N ALA A 667 32.09 -30.41 26.58
CA ALA A 667 33.23 -29.81 25.90
C ALA A 667 34.31 -30.84 25.46
N LEU A 668 34.21 -32.10 25.91
CA LEU A 668 35.18 -33.16 25.59
C LEU A 668 34.84 -33.95 24.32
N THR A 669 33.68 -33.71 23.69
CA THR A 669 33.21 -34.49 22.52
C THR A 669 32.73 -33.63 21.35
N SER A 670 32.64 -32.31 21.48
CA SER A 670 32.26 -31.43 20.35
C SER A 670 33.48 -31.13 19.48
N THR A 671 33.61 -31.88 18.39
CA THR A 671 34.46 -31.49 17.26
C THR A 671 34.04 -30.11 16.77
N SER A 672 35.01 -29.23 16.52
CA SER A 672 34.86 -27.85 16.01
C SER A 672 34.06 -27.71 14.69
N SER A 673 33.57 -28.81 14.11
CA SER A 673 32.84 -28.90 12.86
C SER A 673 31.31 -28.91 12.99
N ASP A 674 30.73 -29.20 14.17
CA ASP A 674 29.26 -29.24 14.32
C ASP A 674 28.68 -27.85 14.60
N LEU A 675 28.12 -27.23 13.56
CA LEU A 675 27.49 -25.92 13.60
C LEU A 675 25.95 -26.00 13.73
N SER A 676 25.38 -27.17 13.98
CA SER A 676 23.93 -27.38 14.13
C SER A 676 23.31 -26.52 15.24
N TRP A 677 24.09 -26.13 16.25
CA TRP A 677 23.63 -25.26 17.33
C TRP A 677 23.13 -23.89 16.86
N LEU A 678 23.64 -23.38 15.72
CA LEU A 678 23.23 -22.11 15.12
C LEU A 678 21.76 -22.10 14.68
N LEU A 679 21.15 -23.27 14.39
CA LEU A 679 19.72 -23.40 14.03
C LEU A 679 18.77 -22.91 15.14
N THR A 680 19.29 -22.78 16.35
CA THR A 680 18.51 -22.52 17.57
C THR A 680 19.15 -21.45 18.45
N ALA A 681 20.18 -20.77 17.96
CA ALA A 681 20.89 -19.75 18.72
C ALA A 681 20.02 -18.49 18.85
N SER A 682 19.95 -17.93 20.05
CA SER A 682 19.41 -16.58 20.23
C SER A 682 20.39 -15.55 19.67
N SER A 683 19.88 -14.36 19.36
CA SER A 683 20.69 -13.24 18.89
C SER A 683 21.18 -12.45 20.09
N ALA A 684 22.51 -12.25 20.21
CA ALA A 684 23.09 -11.32 21.16
C ALA A 684 22.85 -9.86 20.76
N GLY A 685 22.66 -9.64 19.46
CA GLY A 685 22.39 -8.34 18.84
C GLY A 685 22.46 -8.47 17.32
N PHE A 686 22.32 -7.35 16.62
CA PHE A 686 22.36 -7.29 15.16
C PHE A 686 23.43 -6.29 14.71
N VAL A 687 24.08 -6.61 13.60
CA VAL A 687 25.07 -5.76 12.96
C VAL A 687 24.67 -5.51 11.51
N PHE A 688 25.09 -4.37 10.97
CA PHE A 688 24.87 -4.02 9.58
C PHE A 688 26.19 -4.03 8.80
N VAL A 689 26.21 -4.76 7.69
CA VAL A 689 27.37 -4.82 6.80
C VAL A 689 27.43 -3.56 5.94
N LYS A 690 28.24 -2.59 6.39
CA LYS A 690 28.33 -1.27 5.78
C LYS A 690 29.23 -1.25 4.56
N GLU A 691 30.36 -1.96 4.62
CA GLU A 691 31.35 -1.98 3.54
C GLU A 691 32.12 -3.31 3.55
N ILE A 692 32.55 -3.77 2.37
CA ILE A 692 33.43 -4.93 2.20
C ILE A 692 34.60 -4.49 1.32
N ARG A 693 35.81 -4.50 1.88
CA ARG A 693 37.06 -4.13 1.18
C ARG A 693 37.84 -5.39 0.87
N GLU A 694 37.57 -5.98 -0.29
CA GLU A 694 38.20 -7.25 -0.71
C GLU A 694 39.73 -7.11 -0.85
N ALA A 695 40.20 -5.97 -1.39
CA ALA A 695 41.64 -5.70 -1.55
C ALA A 695 42.40 -5.67 -0.20
N ASP A 696 41.78 -5.09 0.83
CA ASP A 696 42.37 -4.96 2.16
C ASP A 696 42.06 -6.15 3.08
N LYS A 697 41.27 -7.12 2.60
CA LYS A 697 40.70 -8.22 3.40
C LYS A 697 40.00 -7.72 4.68
N LYS A 698 39.24 -6.63 4.55
CA LYS A 698 38.51 -6.01 5.66
C LYS A 698 37.00 -5.99 5.41
N ILE A 699 36.25 -6.03 6.50
CA ILE A 699 34.81 -5.81 6.53
C ILE A 699 34.47 -4.75 7.57
N VAL A 700 33.61 -3.82 7.21
CA VAL A 700 33.19 -2.70 8.06
C VAL A 700 31.76 -2.95 8.51
N LEU A 701 31.57 -3.03 9.83
CA LEU A 701 30.28 -3.30 10.44
C LEU A 701 29.82 -2.08 11.24
N LEU A 702 28.56 -1.68 11.06
CA LEU A 702 27.86 -0.85 12.03
C LEU A 702 27.35 -1.75 13.15
N VAL A 703 27.77 -1.45 14.38
CA VAL A 703 27.45 -2.20 15.60
C VAL A 703 26.67 -1.30 16.57
N PRO A 704 25.71 -1.87 17.35
CA PRO A 704 24.85 -1.07 18.23
C PRO A 704 25.59 -0.55 19.47
N SER A 705 26.69 -1.17 19.87
CA SER A 705 27.51 -0.78 21.03
C SER A 705 29.00 -0.86 20.73
N PRO A 706 29.83 -0.03 21.39
CA PRO A 706 31.28 -0.12 21.26
C PRO A 706 31.81 -1.40 21.90
N GLY A 707 32.95 -1.89 21.38
CA GLY A 707 33.62 -3.09 21.88
C GLY A 707 33.63 -4.25 20.88
N PRO A 708 34.25 -5.38 21.25
CA PRO A 708 34.30 -6.57 20.40
C PRO A 708 32.92 -7.22 20.28
N LEU A 709 32.68 -7.91 19.17
CA LEU A 709 31.45 -8.69 19.00
C LEU A 709 31.37 -9.80 20.06
N PRO A 710 30.19 -10.06 20.64
CA PRO A 710 29.97 -11.17 21.57
C PRO A 710 30.29 -12.56 20.98
N SER A 711 30.31 -12.68 19.65
CA SER A 711 30.58 -13.92 18.92
C SER A 711 31.05 -13.60 17.50
N LYS A 712 31.89 -14.46 16.94
CA LYS A 712 32.31 -14.39 15.53
C LYS A 712 31.29 -14.98 14.55
N TYR A 713 30.30 -15.73 15.03
CA TYR A 713 29.31 -16.43 14.21
C TYR A 713 28.10 -15.52 13.93
N LEU A 714 27.91 -15.16 12.66
CA LEU A 714 26.89 -14.23 12.18
C LEU A 714 25.86 -14.96 11.32
N LEU A 715 24.58 -14.88 11.68
CA LEU A 715 23.47 -15.42 10.88
C LEU A 715 22.91 -14.34 9.95
N VAL A 716 22.78 -14.66 8.67
CA VAL A 716 22.27 -13.76 7.63
C VAL A 716 21.08 -14.40 6.92
N GLY A 717 20.04 -13.60 6.69
CA GLY A 717 18.91 -13.97 5.85
C GLY A 717 18.76 -13.02 4.65
N SER A 718 17.53 -12.81 4.18
CA SER A 718 17.25 -11.98 3.01
C SER A 718 17.05 -10.49 3.33
N ILE A 719 17.27 -10.05 4.57
CA ILE A 719 16.99 -8.68 5.00
C ILE A 719 18.16 -7.77 4.67
N LYS A 720 17.86 -6.76 3.84
CA LYS A 720 18.76 -5.68 3.47
C LYS A 720 18.27 -4.35 4.04
N TRP A 721 19.21 -3.49 4.40
CA TRP A 721 18.94 -2.14 4.89
C TRP A 721 19.78 -1.14 4.12
N ILE A 722 19.16 -0.04 3.71
CA ILE A 722 19.87 1.09 3.12
C ILE A 722 19.75 2.22 4.13
N GLU A 723 20.91 2.62 4.66
CA GLU A 723 21.04 3.62 5.73
C GLU A 723 20.41 4.97 5.36
#